data_AF-A0A9J8BKN6-F1
#
_entry.id   AF-A0A9J8BKN6-F1
#
_cell.length_a   1.000
_cell.length_b   1.000
_cell.length_c   1.000
_cell.angle_alpha   90.00
_cell.angle_beta   90.00
_cell.angle_gamma   90.00
#
_symmetry.space_group_name_H-M   'P 1'
#
loop_
_entity.id
_entity.type
_entity.pdbx_description
1 polymer ?
#
loop_
_entity_poly.entity_id
_entity_poly.type
_entity_poly.pdbx_seq_one_letter_code
_entity_poly.pdbx_strand_id
1 'polypeptide(L)'
;MALAGVRVIELAGLAPAPFCGMILADFGARVIRVDRTKVAMTVDTQARGKQSVALNLKNPKGVAVLKRLCVQSDVVLEPYRKGVMEKMGLGPEDLLKENPRLIYARLTGYGQSGSYAKGAGHDINYLAMSGLLSMLGRSSEKPYAPLNLVADFAGGGLMCAFGIVLALLERSRSGQGQIIDASMVEGAAYVGSFMWKSRSLGLWNRPRGENLLDSGAPFYDTYRTSDGKYMAVGAIEPQFYQQLIQAILEDRNVKRTWAIVVVMFGVVMFDFAADFIDGPIKAYLFDVCSHRDKERGLHYHALLTGLGGACGYLIGAMDWGHSALGVTLGSEYQVIYFFSSLTWGIFLTMHLFSIPEKPLMIDHSSDSSLLLEDPHHNGYGTVHKEPPPLPEMRQRSFSALSEANAVTPSAKQPNSEGQKRMTLKSLLSAMISMPSHYRCLCVSHLLGWTAFLCNMLFFTDFMGQIVYKGNPYAEHNSTSYATYERGVEVGCWGLCINAVSSALYSYVQRLLLPYIGLKGLYFLGYFMFGLGTGLIGLFPNIVATLTLCSVFGVMSSTLYTIPFNLISEYHKAEEEQRKLGSDEPAVESRGTGMDCAALTCMVQLAQVIVGAGLGALVNLAGSVIVVVLSASTVSLIGCLFIALFM
;
A
#
# COMPACT_ATOMS: atom_id res chain seq x y z
N MET A 1 33.91 18.00 41.14
CA MET A 1 33.65 16.55 41.24
C MET A 1 32.91 16.27 42.54
N ALA A 2 31.95 15.34 42.56
CA ALA A 2 30.97 15.21 43.64
C ALA A 2 31.56 14.73 44.99
N LEU A 3 32.65 13.95 44.96
CA LEU A 3 33.33 13.43 46.14
C LEU A 3 34.65 14.17 46.47
N ALA A 4 34.82 15.39 45.93
CA ALA A 4 35.99 16.20 46.20
C ALA A 4 36.17 16.45 47.71
N GLY A 5 37.35 16.12 48.23
CA GLY A 5 37.68 16.24 49.66
C GLY A 5 37.47 14.95 50.48
N VAL A 6 36.71 13.97 49.98
CA VAL A 6 36.54 12.66 50.64
C VAL A 6 37.85 11.87 50.57
N ARG A 7 38.34 11.35 51.71
CA ARG A 7 39.54 10.50 51.79
C ARG A 7 39.17 9.03 52.01
N VAL A 8 39.63 8.16 51.12
CA VAL A 8 39.33 6.72 51.15
C VAL A 8 40.63 5.93 51.31
N ILE A 9 40.67 5.00 52.26
CA ILE A 9 41.70 3.96 52.35
C ILE A 9 41.15 2.67 51.75
N GLU A 10 41.70 2.21 50.64
CA GLU A 10 41.37 0.95 49.98
C GLU A 10 42.41 -0.12 50.36
N LEU A 11 41.99 -1.22 50.98
CA LEU A 11 42.89 -2.35 51.20
C LEU A 11 42.96 -3.22 49.95
N ALA A 12 44.17 -3.55 49.49
CA ALA A 12 44.35 -4.29 48.25
C ALA A 12 43.58 -5.63 48.23
N GLY A 13 42.73 -5.76 47.22
CA GLY A 13 41.92 -6.94 46.91
C GLY A 13 41.93 -7.24 45.41
N LEU A 14 40.87 -7.90 44.94
CA LEU A 14 40.64 -8.23 43.53
C LEU A 14 39.33 -7.57 43.07
N ALA A 15 39.15 -7.47 41.74
CA ALA A 15 37.98 -7.00 40.97
C ALA A 15 36.96 -6.09 41.71
N PRO A 16 36.03 -6.59 42.56
CA PRO A 16 35.05 -5.77 43.27
C PRO A 16 35.63 -4.58 44.03
N ALA A 17 36.74 -4.75 44.75
CA ALA A 17 37.29 -3.70 45.61
C ALA A 17 38.06 -2.62 44.83
N PRO A 18 38.96 -2.99 43.89
CA PRO A 18 39.53 -2.03 42.94
C PRO A 18 38.45 -1.29 42.14
N PHE A 19 37.37 -1.95 41.73
CA PHE A 19 36.27 -1.28 41.02
C PHE A 19 35.55 -0.24 41.89
N CYS A 20 35.17 -0.60 43.12
CA CYS A 20 34.55 0.31 44.09
C CYS A 20 35.43 1.54 44.34
N GLY A 21 36.73 1.35 44.64
CA GLY A 21 37.66 2.45 44.82
C GLY A 21 37.89 3.28 43.55
N MET A 22 37.82 2.66 42.36
CA MET A 22 37.95 3.37 41.09
C MET A 22 36.75 4.29 40.85
N ILE A 23 35.52 3.84 41.11
CA ILE A 23 34.31 4.67 41.04
C ILE A 23 34.46 5.90 41.95
N LEU A 24 34.87 5.70 43.21
CA LEU A 24 35.02 6.80 44.16
C LEU A 24 36.10 7.81 43.69
N ALA A 25 37.23 7.33 43.15
CA ALA A 25 38.28 8.16 42.57
C ALA A 25 37.81 8.94 41.33
N ASP A 26 37.13 8.27 40.39
CA ASP A 26 36.57 8.87 39.18
C ASP A 26 35.56 9.99 39.52
N PHE A 27 34.81 9.87 40.63
CA PHE A 27 33.92 10.92 41.13
C PHE A 27 34.59 11.94 42.08
N GLY A 28 35.92 11.89 42.23
CA GLY A 28 36.74 12.94 42.86
C GLY A 28 37.23 12.67 44.28
N ALA A 29 37.00 11.49 44.84
CA ALA A 29 37.56 11.11 46.14
C ALA A 29 39.07 10.90 46.05
N ARG A 30 39.81 11.26 47.10
CA ARG A 30 41.22 10.91 47.22
C ARG A 30 41.36 9.49 47.76
N VAL A 31 41.54 8.53 46.86
CA VAL A 31 41.70 7.11 47.19
C VAL A 31 43.17 6.75 47.35
N ILE A 32 43.54 6.21 48.51
CA ILE A 32 44.86 5.66 48.81
C ILE A 32 44.72 4.15 48.98
N ARG A 33 45.26 3.41 48.02
CA ARG A 33 45.35 1.95 48.05
C ARG A 33 46.52 1.49 48.91
N VAL A 34 46.28 0.50 49.75
CA VAL A 34 47.27 -0.11 50.64
C VAL A 34 47.62 -1.49 50.10
N ASP A 35 48.75 -1.56 49.39
CA ASP A 35 49.27 -2.77 48.77
C ASP A 35 50.19 -3.56 49.70
N ARG A 36 50.41 -4.83 49.37
CA ARG A 36 51.38 -5.69 50.08
C ARG A 36 52.77 -5.47 49.51
N THR A 37 53.80 -5.43 50.36
CA THR A 37 55.20 -5.18 49.95
C THR A 37 55.83 -6.26 49.05
N LYS A 38 55.13 -7.35 48.76
CA LYS A 38 55.47 -8.34 47.74
C LYS A 38 54.22 -8.62 46.92
N VAL A 39 54.19 -8.14 45.68
CA VAL A 39 53.10 -8.40 44.72
C VAL A 39 53.61 -9.41 43.71
N ALA A 40 53.00 -10.60 43.67
CA ALA A 40 53.27 -11.60 42.64
C ALA A 40 52.35 -11.31 41.44
N MET A 41 52.87 -10.55 40.47
CA MET A 41 52.18 -10.00 39.29
C MET A 41 50.98 -9.08 39.57
N THR A 42 51.02 -7.88 39.00
CA THR A 42 49.90 -6.92 38.98
C THR A 42 48.97 -7.23 37.81
N VAL A 43 47.92 -8.02 38.06
CA VAL A 43 46.83 -8.27 37.10
C VAL A 43 45.77 -7.14 37.15
N ASP A 44 45.89 -6.22 38.11
CA ASP A 44 44.92 -5.16 38.37
C ASP A 44 45.16 -3.91 37.52
N THR A 45 44.23 -3.63 36.60
CA THR A 45 44.22 -2.46 35.73
C THR A 45 43.30 -1.33 36.23
N GLN A 46 42.61 -1.51 37.37
CA GLN A 46 41.62 -0.58 37.92
C GLN A 46 42.23 0.35 38.99
N ALA A 47 43.51 0.71 38.82
CA ALA A 47 44.26 1.59 39.71
C ALA A 47 44.22 3.08 39.29
N ARG A 48 43.51 3.44 38.20
CA ARG A 48 43.45 4.83 37.70
C ARG A 48 42.90 5.79 38.76
N GLY A 49 43.45 6.99 38.82
CA GLY A 49 43.05 8.04 39.78
C GLY A 49 43.47 7.79 41.24
N LYS A 50 44.05 6.64 41.57
CA LYS A 50 44.42 6.27 42.95
C LYS A 50 45.87 6.58 43.26
N GLN A 51 46.15 6.83 44.53
CA GLN A 51 47.49 6.78 45.12
C GLN A 51 47.72 5.37 45.69
N SER A 52 48.97 4.88 45.75
CA SER A 52 49.30 3.58 46.37
C SER A 52 50.38 3.75 47.43
N VAL A 53 50.31 2.95 48.49
CA VAL A 53 51.35 2.77 49.52
C VAL A 53 51.49 1.28 49.86
N ALA A 54 52.72 0.76 49.83
CA ALA A 54 52.98 -0.63 50.17
C ALA A 54 53.29 -0.79 51.67
N LEU A 55 52.47 -1.55 52.40
CA LEU A 55 52.65 -1.81 53.83
C LEU A 55 52.78 -3.31 54.15
N ASN A 56 53.75 -3.66 55.00
CA ASN A 56 53.89 -5.02 55.51
C ASN A 56 53.03 -5.18 56.78
N LEU A 57 51.78 -5.60 56.60
CA LEU A 57 50.82 -5.81 57.69
C LEU A 57 51.13 -7.02 58.60
N LYS A 58 52.21 -7.78 58.34
CA LYS A 58 52.75 -8.76 59.30
C LYS A 58 53.60 -8.12 60.41
N ASN A 59 54.01 -6.86 60.23
CA ASN A 59 54.79 -6.12 61.23
C ASN A 59 53.85 -5.18 62.01
N PRO A 60 53.85 -5.19 63.36
CA PRO A 60 53.06 -4.25 64.17
C PRO A 60 53.25 -2.77 63.79
N LYS A 61 54.46 -2.37 63.34
CA LYS A 61 54.70 -1.01 62.83
C LYS A 61 53.91 -0.70 61.56
N GLY A 62 53.72 -1.69 60.68
CA GLY A 62 52.90 -1.56 59.47
C GLY A 62 51.41 -1.42 59.80
N VAL A 63 50.92 -2.22 60.75
CA VAL A 63 49.56 -2.10 61.31
C VAL A 63 49.34 -0.71 61.93
N ALA A 64 50.30 -0.20 62.71
CA ALA A 64 50.23 1.14 63.31
C ALA A 64 50.33 2.30 62.30
N VAL A 65 50.94 2.11 61.13
CA VAL A 65 50.85 3.07 60.02
C VAL A 65 49.45 3.02 59.40
N LEU A 66 48.95 1.83 59.08
CA LEU A 66 47.61 1.67 58.50
C LEU A 66 46.52 2.24 59.41
N LYS A 67 46.57 1.94 60.72
CA LYS A 67 45.64 2.47 61.71
C LYS A 67 45.55 4.00 61.67
N ARG A 68 46.69 4.70 61.63
CA ARG A 68 46.74 6.17 61.54
C ARG A 68 46.15 6.70 60.23
N LEU A 69 46.36 6.01 59.11
CA LEU A 69 45.73 6.37 57.83
C LEU A 69 44.21 6.22 57.89
N CYS A 70 43.71 5.12 58.46
CA CYS A 70 42.27 4.86 58.62
C CYS A 70 41.59 5.89 59.54
N VAL A 71 42.19 6.20 60.70
CA VAL A 71 41.66 7.19 61.65
C VAL A 71 41.57 8.59 61.03
N GLN A 72 42.47 8.93 60.10
CA GLN A 72 42.44 10.21 59.37
C GLN A 72 41.58 10.19 58.10
N SER A 73 40.92 9.08 57.76
CA SER A 73 40.12 8.95 56.55
C SER A 73 38.62 9.11 56.78
N ASP A 74 37.87 9.33 55.71
CA ASP A 74 36.41 9.34 55.72
C ASP A 74 35.83 7.94 55.53
N VAL A 75 36.53 7.10 54.76
CA VAL A 75 36.11 5.76 54.37
C VAL A 75 37.29 4.79 54.46
N VAL A 76 37.05 3.60 55.01
CA VAL A 76 37.91 2.42 54.85
C VAL A 76 37.15 1.38 54.04
N LEU A 77 37.72 0.91 52.94
CA LEU A 77 37.20 -0.15 52.09
C LEU A 77 38.08 -1.40 52.24
N GLU A 78 37.51 -2.49 52.75
CA GLU A 78 38.22 -3.76 52.95
C GLU A 78 37.47 -4.95 52.32
N PRO A 79 38.17 -5.80 51.54
CA PRO A 79 37.56 -6.97 50.88
C PRO A 79 37.99 -8.30 51.52
N TYR A 80 38.29 -8.31 52.81
CA TYR A 80 38.81 -9.51 53.47
C TYR A 80 37.69 -10.34 54.11
N ARG A 81 37.98 -11.63 54.34
CA ARG A 81 37.02 -12.53 55.00
C ARG A 81 36.77 -12.06 56.44
N LYS A 82 35.56 -12.33 56.94
CA LYS A 82 35.16 -12.03 58.32
C LYS A 82 36.24 -12.44 59.33
N GLY A 83 36.64 -11.52 60.21
CA GLY A 83 37.62 -11.75 61.26
C GLY A 83 39.07 -11.52 60.86
N VAL A 84 39.38 -11.18 59.60
CA VAL A 84 40.77 -10.89 59.18
C VAL A 84 41.23 -9.54 59.73
N MET A 85 40.39 -8.51 59.68
CA MET A 85 40.72 -7.17 60.15
C MET A 85 40.72 -7.07 61.68
N GLU A 86 39.79 -7.77 62.33
CA GLU A 86 39.71 -7.92 63.78
C GLU A 86 40.98 -8.58 64.34
N LYS A 87 41.51 -9.62 63.68
CA LYS A 87 42.79 -10.25 64.04
C LYS A 87 44.01 -9.33 63.93
N MET A 88 43.89 -8.20 63.22
CA MET A 88 44.94 -7.19 63.09
C MET A 88 44.73 -5.99 64.04
N GLY A 89 43.68 -5.97 64.87
CA GLY A 89 43.32 -4.80 65.69
C GLY A 89 42.88 -3.59 64.84
N LEU A 90 42.34 -3.87 63.65
CA LEU A 90 41.82 -2.90 62.69
C LEU A 90 40.34 -3.17 62.39
N GLY A 91 39.63 -3.83 63.29
CA GLY A 91 38.20 -4.10 63.13
C GLY A 91 37.37 -2.82 63.18
N PRO A 92 36.10 -2.86 62.74
CA PRO A 92 35.22 -1.70 62.76
C PRO A 92 35.05 -1.14 64.18
N GLU A 93 34.90 -2.00 65.19
CA GLU A 93 34.82 -1.55 66.59
C GLU A 93 36.08 -0.80 67.06
N ASP A 94 37.27 -1.19 66.61
CA ASP A 94 38.52 -0.56 67.03
C ASP A 94 38.71 0.81 66.34
N LEU A 95 38.37 0.89 65.05
CA LEU A 95 38.53 2.12 64.28
C LEU A 95 37.41 3.13 64.54
N LEU A 96 36.17 2.70 64.79
CA LEU A 96 35.05 3.59 65.13
C LEU A 96 35.21 4.22 66.53
N LYS A 97 35.90 3.54 67.47
CA LYS A 97 36.26 4.13 68.77
C LYS A 97 37.22 5.33 68.63
N GLU A 98 38.12 5.30 67.65
CA GLU A 98 39.09 6.38 67.40
C GLU A 98 38.61 7.42 66.38
N ASN A 99 37.74 7.03 65.44
CA ASN A 99 37.07 7.92 64.51
C ASN A 99 35.58 7.55 64.39
N PRO A 100 34.70 8.11 65.24
CA PRO A 100 33.26 7.86 65.18
C PRO A 100 32.60 8.30 63.85
N ARG A 101 33.28 9.12 63.04
CA ARG A 101 32.83 9.59 61.73
C ARG A 101 33.23 8.66 60.57
N LEU A 102 33.93 7.55 60.85
CA LEU A 102 34.46 6.65 59.82
C LEU A 102 33.34 5.82 59.18
N ILE A 103 33.33 5.77 57.85
CA ILE A 103 32.52 4.80 57.11
C ILE A 103 33.38 3.56 56.86
N TYR A 104 33.02 2.46 57.52
CA TYR A 104 33.76 1.19 57.40
C TYR A 104 33.01 0.28 56.41
N ALA A 105 33.50 0.20 55.18
CA ALA A 105 32.90 -0.60 54.11
C ALA A 105 33.58 -1.97 53.97
N ARG A 106 32.79 -3.03 54.16
CA ARG A 106 33.20 -4.44 54.03
C ARG A 106 32.62 -4.97 52.73
N LEU A 107 33.47 -5.40 51.80
CA LEU A 107 33.03 -5.89 50.48
C LEU A 107 33.39 -7.36 50.33
N THR A 108 32.45 -8.25 50.65
CA THR A 108 32.68 -9.70 50.67
C THR A 108 31.65 -10.45 49.83
N GLY A 109 31.98 -11.69 49.46
CA GLY A 109 31.07 -12.51 48.67
C GLY A 109 29.74 -12.81 49.35
N TYR A 110 29.81 -13.28 50.60
CA TYR A 110 28.67 -13.82 51.37
C TYR A 110 28.20 -12.90 52.51
N GLY A 111 28.71 -11.66 52.61
CA GLY A 111 28.48 -10.76 53.75
C GLY A 111 29.26 -11.17 55.02
N GLN A 112 28.94 -10.54 56.15
CA GLN A 112 29.50 -10.83 57.48
C GLN A 112 28.62 -11.76 58.33
N SER A 113 27.49 -12.25 57.83
CA SER A 113 26.56 -13.09 58.59
C SER A 113 26.22 -14.42 57.90
N GLY A 114 25.53 -15.32 58.59
CA GLY A 114 25.20 -16.65 58.08
C GLY A 114 26.36 -17.66 58.07
N SER A 115 26.05 -18.88 57.62
CA SER A 115 26.96 -20.03 57.59
C SER A 115 28.15 -19.85 56.63
N TYR A 116 27.96 -19.13 55.52
CA TYR A 116 28.96 -18.93 54.48
C TYR A 116 29.91 -17.73 54.70
N ALA A 117 29.73 -16.92 55.76
CA ALA A 117 30.55 -15.71 56.01
C ALA A 117 32.08 -15.92 56.10
N LYS A 118 32.53 -17.15 56.36
CA LYS A 118 33.96 -17.54 56.39
C LYS A 118 34.42 -18.33 55.15
N GLY A 119 33.47 -18.64 54.26
CA GLY A 119 33.67 -19.46 53.05
C GLY A 119 34.62 -18.83 52.04
N ALA A 120 35.16 -19.68 51.15
CA ALA A 120 35.83 -19.23 49.94
C ALA A 120 34.81 -19.17 48.78
N GLY A 121 35.09 -18.34 47.78
CA GLY A 121 34.32 -18.26 46.56
C GLY A 121 34.90 -17.21 45.61
N HIS A 122 34.30 -17.14 44.43
CA HIS A 122 34.46 -16.09 43.41
C HIS A 122 33.08 -15.75 42.83
N ASP A 123 32.99 -14.75 41.96
CA ASP A 123 31.75 -14.25 41.33
C ASP A 123 30.71 -15.35 41.06
N ILE A 124 31.07 -16.39 40.31
CA ILE A 124 30.15 -17.49 39.93
C ILE A 124 29.50 -18.19 41.12
N ASN A 125 30.18 -18.32 42.27
CA ASN A 125 29.61 -18.90 43.48
C ASN A 125 28.60 -17.95 44.14
N TYR A 126 28.88 -16.65 44.12
CA TYR A 126 28.01 -15.62 44.68
C TYR A 126 26.77 -15.43 43.79
N LEU A 127 26.97 -15.40 42.47
CA LEU A 127 25.90 -15.34 41.48
C LEU A 127 25.01 -16.59 41.52
N ALA A 128 25.57 -17.78 41.76
CA ALA A 128 24.79 -18.98 42.00
C ALA A 128 23.92 -18.87 43.26
N MET A 129 24.49 -18.43 44.39
CA MET A 129 23.76 -18.28 45.64
C MET A 129 22.71 -17.15 45.60
N SER A 130 22.87 -16.15 44.74
CA SER A 130 21.84 -15.12 44.48
C SER A 130 20.61 -15.63 43.70
N GLY A 131 20.67 -16.88 43.20
CA GLY A 131 19.67 -17.48 42.34
C GLY A 131 19.77 -17.07 40.86
N LEU A 132 20.34 -15.90 40.54
CA LEU A 132 20.38 -15.37 39.18
C LEU A 132 21.09 -16.26 38.17
N LEU A 133 22.18 -16.94 38.55
CA LEU A 133 22.90 -17.82 37.61
C LEU A 133 21.96 -18.84 36.95
N SER A 134 20.98 -19.36 37.69
CA SER A 134 20.03 -20.37 37.19
C SER A 134 19.18 -19.89 36.00
N MET A 135 19.04 -18.57 35.83
CA MET A 135 18.24 -17.92 34.79
C MET A 135 19.04 -17.54 33.53
N LEU A 136 20.36 -17.73 33.53
CA LEU A 136 21.23 -17.28 32.43
C LEU A 136 21.68 -18.44 31.54
N GLY A 137 21.57 -18.29 30.22
CA GLY A 137 21.92 -19.29 29.21
C GLY A 137 20.71 -19.90 28.49
N ARG A 138 20.95 -20.80 27.53
CA ARG A 138 19.90 -21.47 26.76
C ARG A 138 19.15 -22.53 27.60
N SER A 139 17.96 -22.91 27.15
CA SER A 139 17.11 -23.91 27.82
C SER A 139 17.73 -25.30 27.84
N SER A 140 18.30 -25.75 26.72
CA SER A 140 18.96 -27.05 26.54
C SER A 140 20.40 -27.11 27.07
N GLU A 141 20.94 -26.01 27.60
CA GLU A 141 22.32 -25.91 28.05
C GLU A 141 22.42 -25.71 29.57
N LYS A 142 23.63 -25.92 30.11
CA LYS A 142 23.93 -25.57 31.52
C LYS A 142 23.85 -24.04 31.71
N PRO A 143 23.60 -23.56 32.94
CA PRO A 143 23.71 -22.14 33.28
C PRO A 143 25.01 -21.49 32.79
N TYR A 144 24.89 -20.32 32.17
CA TYR A 144 25.99 -19.53 31.63
C TYR A 144 26.42 -18.43 32.61
N ALA A 145 27.71 -18.40 32.96
CA ALA A 145 28.28 -17.36 33.80
C ALA A 145 28.67 -16.13 32.94
N PRO A 146 28.08 -14.94 33.18
CA PRO A 146 28.32 -13.72 32.39
C PRO A 146 29.64 -13.04 32.79
N LEU A 147 30.75 -13.73 32.54
CA LEU A 147 32.08 -13.39 33.05
C LEU A 147 32.03 -13.22 34.59
N ASN A 148 32.45 -12.07 35.11
CA ASN A 148 32.23 -11.63 36.49
C ASN A 148 31.51 -10.26 36.54
N LEU A 149 30.61 -9.99 35.59
CA LEU A 149 29.95 -8.69 35.49
C LEU A 149 28.89 -8.46 36.58
N VAL A 150 28.26 -9.52 37.07
CA VAL A 150 27.04 -9.41 37.89
C VAL A 150 27.33 -9.40 39.39
N ALA A 151 28.17 -10.29 39.93
CA ALA A 151 28.39 -10.35 41.38
C ALA A 151 29.60 -9.53 41.83
N ASP A 152 30.75 -9.61 41.13
CA ASP A 152 31.93 -8.80 41.45
C ASP A 152 31.68 -7.30 41.18
N PHE A 153 31.18 -6.94 39.99
CA PHE A 153 31.06 -5.53 39.59
C PHE A 153 29.71 -4.90 39.93
N ALA A 154 28.59 -5.38 39.36
CA ALA A 154 27.28 -4.76 39.57
C ALA A 154 26.76 -4.92 41.01
N GLY A 155 26.67 -6.16 41.50
CA GLY A 155 26.20 -6.49 42.85
C GLY A 155 27.23 -6.24 43.95
N GLY A 156 28.52 -6.21 43.62
CA GLY A 156 29.61 -6.03 44.58
C GLY A 156 30.11 -4.59 44.61
N GLY A 157 31.06 -4.27 43.73
CA GLY A 157 31.77 -2.99 43.76
C GLY A 157 30.88 -1.76 43.57
N LEU A 158 29.90 -1.80 42.67
CA LEU A 158 28.96 -0.69 42.46
C LEU A 158 28.00 -0.51 43.64
N MET A 159 27.40 -1.58 44.16
CA MET A 159 26.54 -1.52 45.36
C MET A 159 27.32 -1.04 46.60
N CYS A 160 28.59 -1.45 46.75
CA CYS A 160 29.45 -0.97 47.82
C CYS A 160 29.76 0.53 47.68
N ALA A 161 30.13 1.00 46.48
CA ALA A 161 30.36 2.42 46.22
C ALA A 161 29.08 3.26 46.47
N PHE A 162 27.92 2.76 46.04
CA PHE A 162 26.63 3.40 46.31
C PHE A 162 26.32 3.46 47.81
N GLY A 163 26.53 2.37 48.54
CA GLY A 163 26.40 2.33 50.01
C GLY A 163 27.32 3.33 50.71
N ILE A 164 28.56 3.48 50.24
CA ILE A 164 29.52 4.48 50.75
C ILE A 164 29.00 5.90 50.53
N VAL A 165 28.45 6.20 49.35
CA VAL A 165 27.86 7.51 49.04
C VAL A 165 26.62 7.78 49.90
N LEU A 166 25.74 6.79 50.09
CA LEU A 166 24.60 6.90 51.00
C LEU A 166 25.03 7.15 52.45
N ALA A 167 26.06 6.44 52.94
CA ALA A 167 26.60 6.65 54.28
C ALA A 167 27.29 8.02 54.43
N LEU A 168 27.96 8.54 53.39
CA LEU A 168 28.50 9.90 53.37
C LEU A 168 27.39 10.96 53.44
N LEU A 169 26.27 10.72 52.75
CA LEU A 169 25.09 11.59 52.79
C LEU A 169 24.37 11.54 54.15
N GLU A 170 24.20 10.36 54.74
CA GLU A 170 23.64 10.18 56.08
C GLU A 170 24.50 10.92 57.12
N ARG A 171 25.82 10.72 57.07
CA ARG A 171 26.83 11.37 57.92
C ARG A 171 26.83 12.90 57.83
N SER A 172 26.33 13.47 56.73
CA SER A 172 26.16 14.93 56.60
C SER A 172 25.07 15.49 57.54
N ARG A 173 24.14 14.63 57.99
CA ARG A 173 23.03 14.97 58.89
C ARG A 173 23.28 14.48 60.32
N SER A 174 23.64 13.22 60.49
CA SER A 174 23.90 12.61 61.81
C SER A 174 25.23 13.05 62.41
N GLY A 175 26.19 13.41 61.57
CA GLY A 175 27.57 13.62 61.95
C GLY A 175 28.32 12.33 62.30
N GLN A 176 27.72 11.14 62.15
CA GLN A 176 28.29 9.84 62.55
C GLN A 176 28.64 8.95 61.36
N GLY A 177 29.62 8.07 61.55
CA GLY A 177 29.98 7.01 60.64
C GLY A 177 29.12 5.76 60.85
N GLN A 178 29.31 4.77 59.99
CA GLN A 178 28.58 3.49 60.05
C GLN A 178 29.35 2.36 59.35
N ILE A 179 28.95 1.13 59.63
CA ILE A 179 29.48 -0.07 58.97
C ILE A 179 28.58 -0.43 57.80
N ILE A 180 29.17 -0.62 56.62
CA ILE A 180 28.47 -1.13 55.44
C ILE A 180 28.92 -2.57 55.24
N ASP A 181 27.98 -3.52 55.31
CA ASP A 181 28.20 -4.91 54.88
C ASP A 181 27.68 -5.07 53.45
N ALA A 182 28.58 -5.03 52.48
CA ALA A 182 28.27 -5.19 51.05
C ALA A 182 28.54 -6.64 50.62
N SER A 183 27.49 -7.45 50.66
CA SER A 183 27.47 -8.84 50.20
C SER A 183 27.22 -8.92 48.69
N MET A 184 28.11 -9.55 47.93
CA MET A 184 27.95 -9.75 46.48
C MET A 184 26.75 -10.64 46.15
N VAL A 185 26.42 -11.62 47.00
CA VAL A 185 25.20 -12.44 46.87
C VAL A 185 23.94 -11.58 46.96
N GLU A 186 23.85 -10.72 47.98
CA GLU A 186 22.67 -9.89 48.22
C GLU A 186 22.55 -8.77 47.19
N GLY A 187 23.67 -8.14 46.83
CA GLY A 187 23.72 -7.12 45.78
C GLY A 187 23.39 -7.68 44.39
N ALA A 188 23.87 -8.89 44.05
CA ALA A 188 23.44 -9.56 42.82
C ALA A 188 21.94 -9.88 42.83
N ALA A 189 21.41 -10.39 43.95
CA ALA A 189 19.97 -10.63 44.10
C ALA A 189 19.14 -9.33 44.00
N TYR A 190 19.67 -8.21 44.51
CA TYR A 190 19.06 -6.87 44.41
C TYR A 190 19.05 -6.34 42.98
N VAL A 191 20.16 -6.45 42.25
CA VAL A 191 20.23 -6.16 40.80
C VAL A 191 19.22 -7.03 40.03
N GLY A 192 19.06 -8.29 40.43
CA GLY A 192 18.07 -9.22 39.90
C GLY A 192 16.61 -8.95 40.29
N SER A 193 16.32 -7.91 41.08
CA SER A 193 14.99 -7.72 41.68
C SER A 193 13.84 -7.58 40.67
N PHE A 194 14.10 -7.06 39.46
CA PHE A 194 13.10 -7.02 38.39
C PHE A 194 12.69 -8.44 37.94
N MET A 195 13.64 -9.35 37.75
CA MET A 195 13.39 -10.75 37.36
C MET A 195 12.51 -11.46 38.39
N TRP A 196 12.79 -11.25 39.68
CA TRP A 196 12.01 -11.86 40.76
C TRP A 196 10.60 -11.26 40.88
N LYS A 197 10.49 -9.93 40.85
CA LYS A 197 9.21 -9.22 41.06
C LYS A 197 8.24 -9.31 39.88
N SER A 198 8.73 -9.43 38.65
CA SER A 198 7.87 -9.50 37.45
C SER A 198 7.44 -10.92 37.06
N ARG A 199 7.73 -11.94 37.88
CA ARG A 199 7.17 -13.29 37.74
C ARG A 199 5.64 -13.32 37.77
N SER A 200 5.01 -12.48 38.60
CA SER A 200 3.55 -12.34 38.68
C SER A 200 2.92 -11.70 37.43
N LEU A 201 3.71 -10.94 36.65
CA LEU A 201 3.30 -10.37 35.36
C LEU A 201 3.46 -11.36 34.19
N GLY A 202 3.89 -12.60 34.47
CA GLY A 202 4.12 -13.62 33.45
C GLY A 202 5.40 -13.45 32.63
N LEU A 203 6.24 -12.44 32.93
CA LEU A 203 7.47 -12.16 32.16
C LEU A 203 8.59 -13.19 32.39
N TRP A 204 8.57 -13.90 33.52
CA TRP A 204 9.59 -14.87 33.95
C TRP A 204 9.00 -16.14 34.58
N ASN A 205 7.83 -16.57 34.09
CA ASN A 205 7.10 -17.72 34.64
C ASN A 205 7.43 -19.05 33.96
N ARG A 206 8.28 -19.06 32.93
CA ARG A 206 8.73 -20.26 32.19
C ARG A 206 10.16 -20.66 32.58
N PRO A 207 10.60 -21.88 32.24
CA PRO A 207 12.00 -22.30 32.39
C PRO A 207 12.99 -21.32 31.75
N ARG A 208 14.27 -21.40 32.16
CA ARG A 208 15.37 -20.64 31.53
C ARG A 208 15.35 -20.86 30.02
N GLY A 209 15.46 -19.80 29.24
CA GLY A 209 15.54 -19.83 27.78
C GLY A 209 14.19 -19.90 27.07
N GLU A 210 13.09 -19.70 27.79
CA GLU A 210 11.71 -19.78 27.27
C GLU A 210 10.87 -18.52 27.60
N ASN A 211 11.48 -17.50 28.19
CA ASN A 211 10.86 -16.23 28.59
C ASN A 211 11.15 -15.12 27.55
N LEU A 212 10.55 -13.94 27.77
CA LEU A 212 10.62 -12.82 26.84
C LEU A 212 12.05 -12.29 26.62
N LEU A 213 12.88 -12.29 27.67
CA LEU A 213 14.18 -11.60 27.69
C LEU A 213 15.37 -12.53 27.99
N ASP A 214 15.20 -13.85 27.92
CA ASP A 214 16.26 -14.86 28.10
C ASP A 214 16.49 -15.75 26.87
N SER A 215 16.13 -15.25 25.68
CA SER A 215 16.15 -15.92 24.36
C SER A 215 14.98 -16.87 24.03
N GLY A 216 13.91 -16.89 24.84
CA GLY A 216 12.67 -17.57 24.46
C GLY A 216 11.82 -16.85 23.40
N ALA A 217 12.12 -15.58 23.11
CA ALA A 217 11.41 -14.77 22.12
C ALA A 217 12.27 -14.53 20.86
N PRO A 218 11.79 -14.87 19.64
CA PRO A 218 12.53 -14.65 18.39
C PRO A 218 12.89 -13.18 18.09
N PHE A 219 12.14 -12.24 18.67
CA PHE A 219 12.39 -10.80 18.54
C PHE A 219 13.29 -10.23 19.65
N TYR A 220 13.83 -11.07 20.52
CA TYR A 220 14.81 -10.70 21.55
C TYR A 220 15.88 -11.79 21.71
N ASP A 221 16.72 -11.95 20.68
CA ASP A 221 17.79 -12.95 20.64
C ASP A 221 18.91 -12.58 19.65
N THR A 222 20.02 -13.32 19.68
CA THR A 222 21.14 -13.21 18.72
C THR A 222 21.05 -14.23 17.60
N TYR A 223 21.05 -13.77 16.35
CA TYR A 223 20.96 -14.59 15.14
C TYR A 223 22.30 -14.68 14.42
N ARG A 224 22.64 -15.86 13.89
CA ARG A 224 23.88 -16.07 13.12
C ARG A 224 23.74 -15.50 11.71
N THR A 225 24.71 -14.70 11.28
CA THR A 225 24.76 -14.07 9.96
C THR A 225 25.58 -14.90 8.95
N SER A 226 25.50 -14.56 7.65
CA SER A 226 26.16 -15.28 6.56
C SER A 226 27.69 -15.26 6.60
N ASP A 227 28.28 -14.24 7.25
CA ASP A 227 29.72 -14.17 7.55
C ASP A 227 30.13 -15.02 8.78
N GLY A 228 29.19 -15.78 9.34
CA GLY A 228 29.39 -16.66 10.49
C GLY A 228 29.38 -15.97 11.85
N LYS A 229 29.25 -14.63 11.89
CA LYS A 229 29.12 -13.83 13.13
C LYS A 229 27.65 -13.82 13.61
N TYR A 230 27.32 -12.88 14.51
CA TYR A 230 26.00 -12.75 15.13
C TYR A 230 25.49 -11.31 15.09
N MET A 231 24.19 -11.16 14.83
CA MET A 231 23.41 -9.93 14.94
C MET A 231 22.47 -10.05 16.15
N ALA A 232 22.39 -9.01 16.99
CA ALA A 232 21.41 -8.95 18.07
C ALA A 232 20.10 -8.35 17.58
N VAL A 233 18.98 -8.99 17.91
CA VAL A 233 17.62 -8.50 17.68
C VAL A 233 17.00 -8.18 19.04
N GLY A 234 16.35 -7.03 19.15
CA GLY A 234 15.68 -6.56 20.38
C GLY A 234 14.40 -5.77 20.08
N ALA A 235 13.66 -6.20 19.06
CA ALA A 235 12.48 -5.54 18.54
C ALA A 235 11.22 -5.96 19.34
N ILE A 236 11.15 -5.54 20.61
CA ILE A 236 10.07 -5.92 21.53
C ILE A 236 8.75 -5.25 21.15
N GLU A 237 8.80 -3.96 20.81
CA GLU A 237 7.61 -3.18 20.48
C GLU A 237 7.07 -3.53 19.07
N PRO A 238 5.75 -3.68 18.89
CA PRO A 238 5.15 -4.16 17.63
C PRO A 238 5.60 -3.40 16.38
N GLN A 239 5.73 -2.07 16.46
CA GLN A 239 6.17 -1.23 15.34
C GLN A 239 7.63 -1.48 14.93
N PHE A 240 8.51 -1.82 15.89
CA PHE A 240 9.91 -2.17 15.57
C PHE A 240 10.00 -3.60 15.03
N TYR A 241 9.18 -4.51 15.56
CA TYR A 241 9.09 -5.87 15.01
C TYR A 241 8.56 -5.86 13.58
N GLN A 242 7.56 -5.04 13.27
CA GLN A 242 7.04 -4.87 11.91
C GLN A 242 8.11 -4.34 10.95
N GLN A 243 8.90 -3.33 11.36
CA GLN A 243 10.03 -2.83 10.55
C GLN A 243 11.10 -3.89 10.31
N LEU A 244 11.44 -4.69 11.33
CA LEU A 244 12.38 -5.81 11.19
C LEU A 244 11.87 -6.86 10.20
N ILE A 245 10.61 -7.27 10.33
CA ILE A 245 9.99 -8.27 9.44
C ILE A 245 9.89 -7.73 8.01
N GLN A 246 9.50 -6.45 7.84
CA GLN A 246 9.50 -5.78 6.54
C GLN A 246 10.89 -5.83 5.89
N ALA A 247 11.93 -5.37 6.58
CA ALA A 247 13.31 -5.37 6.07
C ALA A 247 13.86 -6.78 5.75
N ILE A 248 13.44 -7.81 6.50
CA ILE A 248 13.84 -9.21 6.23
C ILE A 248 13.08 -9.80 5.03
N LEU A 249 11.81 -9.43 4.82
CA LEU A 249 10.97 -9.96 3.74
C LEU A 249 11.11 -9.19 2.41
N GLU A 250 11.60 -7.96 2.43
CA GLU A 250 11.69 -7.11 1.23
C GLU A 250 12.79 -7.50 0.23
N ASP A 251 13.80 -8.30 0.61
CA ASP A 251 14.92 -8.65 -0.29
C ASP A 251 14.85 -10.09 -0.88
N ARG A 252 14.77 -10.15 -2.22
CA ARG A 252 15.04 -11.29 -3.13
C ARG A 252 14.18 -12.57 -3.02
N ASN A 253 13.20 -12.71 -3.93
CA ASN A 253 13.27 -13.67 -5.07
C ASN A 253 11.95 -13.96 -5.84
N VAL A 254 10.85 -13.21 -5.64
CA VAL A 254 9.61 -13.43 -6.44
C VAL A 254 8.99 -12.14 -7.01
N LYS A 255 9.81 -11.19 -7.51
CA LYS A 255 9.36 -10.32 -8.60
C LYS A 255 9.29 -11.16 -9.88
N ARG A 256 8.21 -11.93 -10.02
CA ARG A 256 7.91 -12.71 -11.24
C ARG A 256 7.69 -11.73 -12.39
N THR A 257 8.72 -11.51 -13.21
CA THR A 257 8.63 -10.68 -14.42
C THR A 257 7.49 -11.15 -15.34
N TRP A 258 7.19 -12.46 -15.35
CA TRP A 258 6.03 -13.01 -16.06
C TRP A 258 4.68 -12.49 -15.52
N ALA A 259 4.56 -12.25 -14.21
CA ALA A 259 3.33 -11.72 -13.63
C ALA A 259 3.09 -10.27 -14.06
N ILE A 260 4.15 -9.47 -14.21
CA ILE A 260 4.08 -8.13 -14.81
C ILE A 260 3.58 -8.24 -16.25
N VAL A 261 4.15 -9.14 -17.06
CA VAL A 261 3.71 -9.36 -18.46
C VAL A 261 2.24 -9.81 -18.53
N VAL A 262 1.81 -10.74 -17.67
CA VAL A 262 0.42 -11.23 -17.62
C VAL A 262 -0.55 -10.14 -17.16
N VAL A 263 -0.18 -9.33 -16.16
CA VAL A 263 -1.01 -8.20 -15.70
C VAL A 263 -1.10 -7.11 -16.78
N MET A 264 0.02 -6.73 -17.40
CA MET A 264 0.02 -5.75 -18.49
C MET A 264 -0.84 -6.23 -19.67
N PHE A 265 -0.69 -7.48 -20.10
CA PHE A 265 -1.53 -8.03 -21.16
C PHE A 265 -3.02 -8.11 -20.75
N GLY A 266 -3.30 -8.50 -19.51
CA GLY A 266 -4.65 -8.58 -18.96
C GLY A 266 -5.35 -7.21 -18.91
N VAL A 267 -4.66 -6.17 -18.42
CA VAL A 267 -5.18 -4.79 -18.39
C VAL A 267 -5.46 -4.28 -19.80
N VAL A 268 -4.51 -4.43 -20.73
CA VAL A 268 -4.70 -4.01 -22.13
C VAL A 268 -5.90 -4.73 -22.76
N MET A 269 -6.03 -6.05 -22.59
CA MET A 269 -7.19 -6.80 -23.10
C MET A 269 -8.51 -6.42 -22.42
N PHE A 270 -8.48 -6.04 -21.13
CA PHE A 270 -9.66 -5.60 -20.41
C PHE A 270 -10.16 -4.24 -20.92
N ASP A 271 -9.27 -3.27 -21.11
CA ASP A 271 -9.63 -1.96 -21.69
C ASP A 271 -10.17 -2.11 -23.11
N PHE A 272 -9.50 -2.90 -23.97
CA PHE A 272 -9.99 -3.19 -25.32
C PHE A 272 -11.37 -3.86 -25.31
N ALA A 273 -11.63 -4.77 -24.36
CA ALA A 273 -12.93 -5.42 -24.23
C ALA A 273 -14.02 -4.45 -23.77
N ALA A 274 -13.72 -3.55 -22.84
CA ALA A 274 -14.65 -2.51 -22.38
C ALA A 274 -15.08 -1.59 -23.52
N ASP A 275 -14.13 -1.06 -24.29
CA ASP A 275 -14.42 -0.17 -25.43
C ASP A 275 -15.02 -0.91 -26.65
N PHE A 276 -14.76 -2.21 -26.82
CA PHE A 276 -15.33 -2.98 -27.92
C PHE A 276 -16.86 -3.19 -27.78
N ILE A 277 -17.38 -3.29 -26.56
CA ILE A 277 -18.81 -3.52 -26.27
C ILE A 277 -19.70 -2.40 -26.86
N ASP A 278 -19.19 -1.16 -26.89
CA ASP A 278 -19.91 0.01 -27.39
C ASP A 278 -20.28 -0.07 -28.89
N GLY A 279 -19.43 -0.72 -29.70
CA GLY A 279 -19.59 -0.79 -31.16
C GLY A 279 -20.84 -1.57 -31.59
N PRO A 280 -20.99 -2.85 -31.19
CA PRO A 280 -22.18 -3.65 -31.47
C PRO A 280 -23.47 -3.05 -30.90
N ILE A 281 -23.43 -2.46 -29.70
CA ILE A 281 -24.61 -1.82 -29.08
C ILE A 281 -25.11 -0.65 -29.95
N LYS A 282 -24.20 0.23 -30.38
CA LYS A 282 -24.56 1.37 -31.25
C LYS A 282 -24.97 0.90 -32.65
N ALA A 283 -24.30 -0.10 -33.22
CA ALA A 283 -24.69 -0.67 -34.50
C ALA A 283 -26.11 -1.26 -34.47
N TYR A 284 -26.46 -2.01 -33.42
CA TYR A 284 -27.81 -2.56 -33.22
C TYR A 284 -28.86 -1.45 -33.04
N LEU A 285 -28.57 -0.43 -32.24
CA LEU A 285 -29.44 0.76 -32.10
C LEU A 285 -29.70 1.44 -33.45
N PHE A 286 -28.68 1.53 -34.32
CA PHE A 286 -28.80 2.15 -35.64
C PHE A 286 -29.51 1.29 -36.68
N ASP A 287 -29.57 -0.03 -36.48
CA ASP A 287 -30.24 -0.96 -37.38
C ASP A 287 -31.73 -1.09 -37.05
N VAL A 288 -32.08 -1.14 -35.75
CA VAL A 288 -33.45 -1.43 -35.27
C VAL A 288 -34.31 -0.18 -35.02
N CYS A 289 -33.74 0.95 -34.61
CA CYS A 289 -34.55 2.10 -34.16
C CYS A 289 -34.89 3.11 -35.27
N SER A 290 -36.02 3.82 -35.09
CA SER A 290 -36.39 4.96 -35.93
C SER A 290 -35.38 6.12 -35.78
N HIS A 291 -35.24 7.00 -36.77
CA HIS A 291 -34.28 8.12 -36.73
C HIS A 291 -34.40 9.00 -35.45
N ARG A 292 -35.64 9.23 -34.99
CA ARG A 292 -35.92 9.99 -33.76
C ARG A 292 -35.54 9.24 -32.49
N ASP A 293 -35.57 7.91 -32.53
CA ASP A 293 -35.25 7.06 -31.39
C ASP A 293 -33.76 6.67 -31.35
N LYS A 294 -33.04 6.73 -32.49
CA LYS A 294 -31.57 6.69 -32.54
C LYS A 294 -30.97 7.81 -31.70
N GLU A 295 -31.35 9.07 -31.97
CA GLU A 295 -30.88 10.25 -31.22
C GLU A 295 -31.14 10.10 -29.70
N ARG A 296 -32.36 9.67 -29.33
CA ARG A 296 -32.72 9.42 -27.92
C ARG A 296 -31.90 8.29 -27.30
N GLY A 297 -31.71 7.18 -28.02
CA GLY A 297 -30.94 6.03 -27.56
C GLY A 297 -29.48 6.38 -27.29
N LEU A 298 -28.86 7.19 -28.16
CA LEU A 298 -27.52 7.75 -27.97
C LEU A 298 -27.42 8.59 -26.70
N HIS A 299 -28.40 9.49 -26.46
CA HIS A 299 -28.41 10.30 -25.24
C HIS A 299 -28.62 9.47 -23.97
N TYR A 300 -29.49 8.45 -23.99
CA TYR A 300 -29.67 7.53 -22.87
C TYR A 300 -28.43 6.69 -22.61
N HIS A 301 -27.79 6.17 -23.66
CA HIS A 301 -26.53 5.45 -23.55
C HIS A 301 -25.44 6.34 -22.93
N ALA A 302 -25.20 7.55 -23.46
CA ALA A 302 -24.20 8.48 -22.91
C ALA A 302 -24.50 8.89 -21.46
N LEU A 303 -25.78 9.06 -21.08
CA LEU A 303 -26.20 9.34 -19.72
C LEU A 303 -25.88 8.19 -18.76
N LEU A 304 -26.25 6.95 -19.14
CA LEU A 304 -26.03 5.76 -18.31
C LEU A 304 -24.56 5.37 -18.22
N THR A 305 -23.79 5.49 -19.31
CA THR A 305 -22.33 5.31 -19.31
C THR A 305 -21.65 6.34 -18.40
N GLY A 306 -22.08 7.61 -18.43
CA GLY A 306 -21.57 8.65 -17.53
C GLY A 306 -21.88 8.38 -16.05
N LEU A 307 -23.10 7.93 -15.73
CA LEU A 307 -23.48 7.55 -14.36
C LEU A 307 -22.73 6.30 -13.86
N GLY A 308 -22.58 5.28 -14.72
CA GLY A 308 -21.81 4.07 -14.41
C GLY A 308 -20.33 4.39 -14.16
N GLY A 309 -19.72 5.23 -15.00
CA GLY A 309 -18.36 5.74 -14.82
C GLY A 309 -18.20 6.51 -13.51
N ALA A 310 -19.16 7.39 -13.17
CA ALA A 310 -19.14 8.13 -11.91
C ALA A 310 -19.15 7.20 -10.68
N CYS A 311 -20.00 6.16 -10.69
CA CYS A 311 -20.00 5.13 -9.63
C CYS A 311 -18.67 4.37 -9.55
N GLY A 312 -18.08 3.99 -10.69
CA GLY A 312 -16.78 3.32 -10.73
C GLY A 312 -15.64 4.17 -10.16
N TYR A 313 -15.54 5.43 -10.61
CA TYR A 313 -14.53 6.36 -10.08
C TYR A 313 -14.75 6.71 -8.61
N LEU A 314 -16.00 6.78 -8.13
CA LEU A 314 -16.32 7.01 -6.72
C LEU A 314 -15.79 5.89 -5.82
N ILE A 315 -15.93 4.63 -6.22
CA ILE A 315 -15.38 3.48 -5.47
C ILE A 315 -13.85 3.59 -5.37
N GLY A 316 -13.17 4.03 -6.43
CA GLY A 316 -11.72 4.29 -6.43
C GLY A 316 -11.28 5.62 -5.80
N ALA A 317 -12.21 6.46 -5.34
CA ALA A 317 -11.94 7.78 -4.75
C ALA A 317 -12.23 7.83 -3.23
N MET A 318 -12.76 6.74 -2.66
CA MET A 318 -13.03 6.59 -1.24
C MET A 318 -11.87 5.88 -0.54
N ASP A 319 -11.42 6.44 0.59
CA ASP A 319 -10.53 5.75 1.52
C ASP A 319 -11.31 4.61 2.20
N TRP A 320 -10.99 3.39 1.78
CA TRP A 320 -11.56 2.17 2.38
C TRP A 320 -10.73 1.66 3.55
N GLY A 321 -9.46 2.05 3.69
CA GLY A 321 -8.53 1.53 4.70
C GLY A 321 -9.00 1.76 6.13
N HIS A 322 -9.62 2.92 6.40
CA HIS A 322 -10.22 3.25 7.69
C HIS A 322 -11.70 2.86 7.82
N SER A 323 -12.32 2.30 6.76
CA SER A 323 -13.72 1.86 6.78
C SER A 323 -13.90 0.52 7.50
N ALA A 324 -15.10 0.27 8.04
CA ALA A 324 -15.44 -1.02 8.63
C ALA A 324 -15.22 -2.20 7.64
N LEU A 325 -15.52 -1.99 6.35
CA LEU A 325 -15.30 -2.99 5.31
C LEU A 325 -13.81 -3.27 5.09
N GLY A 326 -12.96 -2.24 5.02
CA GLY A 326 -11.51 -2.39 4.89
C GLY A 326 -10.88 -3.12 6.07
N VAL A 327 -11.34 -2.86 7.30
CA VAL A 327 -10.92 -3.62 8.49
C VAL A 327 -11.37 -5.09 8.42
N THR A 328 -12.59 -5.38 7.95
CA THR A 328 -13.08 -6.77 7.83
C THR A 328 -12.45 -7.56 6.68
N LEU A 329 -12.12 -6.91 5.57
CA LEU A 329 -11.48 -7.52 4.39
C LEU A 329 -9.94 -7.37 4.39
N GLY A 330 -9.37 -6.74 5.42
CA GLY A 330 -7.93 -6.62 5.64
C GLY A 330 -7.15 -5.68 4.72
N SER A 331 -7.75 -5.17 3.63
CA SER A 331 -7.15 -4.14 2.77
C SER A 331 -8.20 -3.42 1.91
N GLU A 332 -7.91 -2.17 1.53
CA GLU A 332 -8.72 -1.39 0.59
C GLU A 332 -8.93 -2.07 -0.77
N TYR A 333 -7.88 -2.68 -1.34
CA TYR A 333 -7.96 -3.34 -2.65
C TYR A 333 -8.96 -4.49 -2.65
N GLN A 334 -9.06 -5.25 -1.55
CA GLN A 334 -10.05 -6.32 -1.42
C GLN A 334 -11.49 -5.79 -1.39
N VAL A 335 -11.73 -4.59 -0.83
CA VAL A 335 -13.03 -3.92 -0.89
C VAL A 335 -13.39 -3.55 -2.33
N ILE A 336 -12.44 -2.97 -3.09
CA ILE A 336 -12.64 -2.60 -4.50
C ILE A 336 -12.92 -3.85 -5.36
N TYR A 337 -12.11 -4.91 -5.23
CA TYR A 337 -12.35 -6.17 -5.95
C TYR A 337 -13.68 -6.85 -5.57
N PHE A 338 -14.09 -6.75 -4.30
CA PHE A 338 -15.40 -7.24 -3.85
C PHE A 338 -16.55 -6.51 -4.54
N PHE A 339 -16.55 -5.17 -4.57
CA PHE A 339 -17.57 -4.39 -5.28
C PHE A 339 -17.57 -4.66 -6.79
N SER A 340 -16.40 -4.79 -7.42
CA SER A 340 -16.28 -5.14 -8.84
C SER A 340 -16.86 -6.52 -9.15
N SER A 341 -16.55 -7.53 -8.33
CA SER A 341 -17.08 -8.90 -8.45
C SER A 341 -18.59 -8.96 -8.25
N LEU A 342 -19.11 -8.25 -7.23
CA LEU A 342 -20.54 -8.13 -6.96
C LEU A 342 -21.29 -7.48 -8.14
N THR A 343 -20.75 -6.38 -8.66
CA THR A 343 -21.31 -5.65 -9.80
C THR A 343 -21.35 -6.51 -11.06
N TRP A 344 -20.24 -7.20 -11.38
CA TRP A 344 -20.17 -8.14 -12.49
C TRP A 344 -21.15 -9.30 -12.33
N GLY A 345 -21.25 -9.89 -11.14
CA GLY A 345 -22.17 -11.01 -10.86
C GLY A 345 -23.65 -10.62 -11.04
N ILE A 346 -24.04 -9.44 -10.57
CA ILE A 346 -25.41 -8.90 -10.74
C ILE A 346 -25.72 -8.70 -12.23
N PHE A 347 -24.84 -8.00 -12.98
CA PHE A 347 -25.09 -7.71 -14.39
C PHE A 347 -25.00 -8.96 -15.28
N LEU A 348 -24.10 -9.91 -15.00
CA LEU A 348 -24.04 -11.19 -15.69
C LEU A 348 -25.34 -11.99 -15.48
N THR A 349 -25.82 -12.06 -14.25
CA THR A 349 -27.09 -12.73 -13.91
C THR A 349 -28.24 -12.06 -14.65
N MET A 350 -28.32 -10.72 -14.63
CA MET A 350 -29.33 -9.97 -15.36
C MET A 350 -29.27 -10.26 -16.87
N HIS A 351 -28.08 -10.25 -17.48
CA HIS A 351 -27.90 -10.48 -18.91
C HIS A 351 -28.35 -11.89 -19.33
N LEU A 352 -27.93 -12.92 -18.59
CA LEU A 352 -28.30 -14.32 -18.84
C LEU A 352 -29.80 -14.60 -18.74
N PHE A 353 -30.55 -13.82 -17.96
CA PHE A 353 -32.00 -13.99 -17.80
C PHE A 353 -32.87 -12.99 -18.58
N SER A 354 -32.28 -11.93 -19.16
CA SER A 354 -33.06 -10.86 -19.82
C SER A 354 -33.25 -11.05 -21.33
N ILE A 355 -32.37 -11.80 -22.00
CA ILE A 355 -32.43 -12.00 -23.46
C ILE A 355 -32.88 -13.44 -23.75
N PRO A 356 -34.14 -13.68 -24.15
CA PRO A 356 -34.58 -15.01 -24.57
C PRO A 356 -34.00 -15.35 -25.95
N GLU A 357 -32.93 -16.13 -25.98
CA GLU A 357 -32.36 -16.67 -27.21
C GLU A 357 -33.36 -17.62 -27.90
N LYS A 358 -34.05 -17.13 -28.93
CA LYS A 358 -34.80 -17.99 -29.87
C LYS A 358 -33.82 -18.56 -30.90
N PRO A 359 -33.78 -19.89 -31.12
CA PRO A 359 -33.01 -20.47 -32.22
C PRO A 359 -33.48 -19.90 -33.56
N LEU A 360 -32.54 -19.53 -34.42
CA LEU A 360 -32.81 -19.20 -35.82
C LEU A 360 -33.24 -20.49 -36.54
N MET A 361 -34.55 -20.72 -36.61
CA MET A 361 -35.13 -21.74 -37.48
C MET A 361 -34.86 -21.35 -38.93
N ILE A 362 -33.96 -22.08 -39.59
CA ILE A 362 -33.77 -21.99 -41.04
C ILE A 362 -34.95 -22.73 -41.67
N ASP A 363 -35.99 -21.97 -42.00
CA ASP A 363 -37.23 -22.55 -42.52
C ASP A 363 -37.04 -23.01 -43.97
N HIS A 364 -36.91 -24.33 -44.14
CA HIS A 364 -36.70 -24.98 -45.42
C HIS A 364 -38.02 -25.51 -46.03
N SER A 365 -39.12 -24.78 -45.82
CA SER A 365 -40.38 -25.01 -46.53
C SER A 365 -41.23 -23.75 -46.59
N SER A 366 -41.74 -23.47 -47.78
CA SER A 366 -42.85 -22.56 -48.01
C SER A 366 -44.09 -23.01 -47.23
N ASP A 367 -44.65 -22.15 -46.39
CA ASP A 367 -46.03 -21.71 -46.60
C ASP A 367 -46.36 -20.38 -45.91
N SER A 368 -47.21 -19.58 -46.57
CA SER A 368 -47.58 -18.25 -46.10
C SER A 368 -48.81 -18.29 -45.20
N SER A 369 -48.64 -18.36 -43.88
CA SER A 369 -49.58 -17.75 -42.90
C SER A 369 -49.11 -17.91 -41.46
N LEU A 370 -48.83 -16.78 -40.80
CA LEU A 370 -49.32 -16.44 -39.45
C LEU A 370 -48.83 -15.03 -39.07
N LEU A 371 -49.75 -14.07 -39.09
CA LEU A 371 -49.53 -12.72 -38.59
C LEU A 371 -49.78 -12.67 -37.09
N LEU A 372 -48.92 -11.95 -36.37
CA LEU A 372 -49.22 -11.12 -35.18
C LEU A 372 -50.20 -11.69 -34.13
N GLU A 373 -49.66 -12.15 -33.00
CA GLU A 373 -50.35 -12.07 -31.70
C GLU A 373 -49.52 -11.22 -30.74
N ASP A 374 -50.16 -10.23 -30.13
CA ASP A 374 -49.58 -9.19 -29.28
C ASP A 374 -50.09 -9.39 -27.82
N PRO A 375 -49.23 -9.55 -26.80
CA PRO A 375 -49.63 -10.19 -25.55
C PRO A 375 -49.93 -9.22 -24.39
N HIS A 376 -51.08 -8.53 -24.40
CA HIS A 376 -51.57 -7.86 -23.18
C HIS A 376 -53.09 -7.91 -23.00
N HIS A 377 -53.53 -8.67 -21.97
CA HIS A 377 -54.90 -8.60 -21.47
C HIS A 377 -54.88 -8.36 -19.95
N ASN A 378 -55.35 -7.17 -19.55
CA ASN A 378 -55.83 -6.87 -18.20
C ASN A 378 -57.09 -6.01 -18.42
N GLY A 379 -58.25 -6.51 -18.01
CA GLY A 379 -59.53 -6.09 -18.60
C GLY A 379 -60.30 -5.02 -17.82
N TYR A 380 -61.34 -4.47 -18.48
CA TYR A 380 -62.62 -4.04 -17.88
C TYR A 380 -63.64 -3.75 -19.01
N GLY A 381 -64.93 -4.13 -18.85
CA GLY A 381 -66.05 -3.40 -19.50
C GLY A 381 -66.79 -3.97 -20.74
N THR A 382 -67.43 -5.13 -20.60
CA THR A 382 -68.85 -5.40 -20.99
C THR A 382 -69.48 -4.99 -22.37
N VAL A 383 -70.03 -6.01 -23.08
CA VAL A 383 -71.44 -6.17 -23.57
C VAL A 383 -71.85 -5.93 -25.06
N HIS A 384 -72.22 -7.06 -25.73
CA HIS A 384 -73.15 -7.33 -26.88
C HIS A 384 -73.00 -6.57 -28.23
N LYS A 385 -73.29 -7.13 -29.44
CA LYS A 385 -74.38 -8.07 -29.86
C LYS A 385 -74.09 -8.79 -31.22
N GLU A 386 -74.75 -9.92 -31.50
CA GLU A 386 -74.66 -10.81 -32.71
C GLU A 386 -75.70 -10.48 -33.86
N PRO A 387 -75.93 -11.31 -34.93
CA PRO A 387 -75.11 -11.75 -36.10
C PRO A 387 -75.93 -11.58 -37.45
N PRO A 388 -76.12 -12.56 -38.40
CA PRO A 388 -75.28 -13.46 -39.25
C PRO A 388 -75.48 -13.11 -40.79
N PRO A 389 -75.71 -14.01 -41.82
CA PRO A 389 -75.18 -15.35 -42.19
C PRO A 389 -74.66 -15.56 -43.67
N LEU A 390 -73.71 -16.50 -43.89
CA LEU A 390 -73.56 -17.60 -44.93
C LEU A 390 -73.83 -17.37 -46.47
N PRO A 391 -73.46 -18.29 -47.45
CA PRO A 391 -73.16 -19.75 -47.35
C PRO A 391 -71.99 -20.34 -48.21
N GLU A 392 -71.97 -21.69 -48.29
CA GLU A 392 -70.89 -22.65 -48.66
C GLU A 392 -70.68 -22.99 -50.17
N MET A 393 -69.49 -23.53 -50.53
CA MET A 393 -69.24 -24.73 -51.38
C MET A 393 -67.72 -24.92 -51.71
N ARG A 394 -67.13 -26.09 -52.09
CA ARG A 394 -67.52 -27.53 -52.18
C ARG A 394 -66.27 -28.45 -52.15
N GLN A 395 -66.43 -29.78 -52.07
CA GLN A 395 -65.37 -30.81 -52.17
C GLN A 395 -65.09 -31.32 -53.60
N ARG A 396 -63.85 -31.81 -53.84
CA ARG A 396 -63.41 -33.08 -54.53
C ARG A 396 -61.98 -32.91 -55.06
N SER A 397 -61.08 -33.89 -55.21
CA SER A 397 -60.81 -35.25 -54.71
C SER A 397 -59.95 -35.95 -55.79
N PHE A 398 -59.07 -36.87 -55.38
CA PHE A 398 -58.36 -37.86 -56.20
C PHE A 398 -57.03 -37.52 -56.90
N SER A 399 -56.14 -38.50 -56.78
CA SER A 399 -54.77 -38.65 -57.25
C SER A 399 -54.63 -39.17 -58.68
N ALA A 400 -53.52 -38.81 -59.35
CA ALA A 400 -52.92 -39.62 -60.42
C ALA A 400 -51.40 -39.41 -60.47
N LEU A 401 -50.67 -40.40 -60.97
CA LEU A 401 -49.21 -40.53 -60.98
C LEU A 401 -48.55 -40.18 -62.33
N SER A 402 -47.23 -40.04 -62.27
CA SER A 402 -46.23 -40.21 -63.35
C SER A 402 -46.10 -39.15 -64.46
N GLU A 403 -44.91 -38.53 -64.45
CA GLU A 403 -43.93 -38.53 -65.55
C GLU A 403 -44.34 -38.09 -66.97
N ALA A 404 -43.82 -36.93 -67.38
CA ALA A 404 -43.12 -36.81 -68.66
C ALA A 404 -42.12 -35.64 -68.63
N ASN A 405 -40.89 -35.86 -69.11
CA ASN A 405 -39.87 -34.83 -69.29
C ASN A 405 -40.19 -33.90 -70.47
N ALA A 406 -39.82 -32.61 -70.37
CA ALA A 406 -38.79 -31.96 -71.22
C ALA A 406 -38.94 -30.42 -71.35
N VAL A 407 -37.83 -29.78 -71.76
CA VAL A 407 -37.70 -28.41 -72.30
C VAL A 407 -37.64 -27.24 -71.29
N THR A 408 -36.42 -26.88 -70.91
CA THR A 408 -35.97 -25.49 -70.67
C THR A 408 -35.65 -24.82 -72.03
N PRO A 409 -35.44 -23.47 -72.16
CA PRO A 409 -35.14 -22.49 -71.10
C PRO A 409 -35.85 -21.11 -71.18
N SER A 410 -36.08 -20.48 -70.02
CA SER A 410 -35.93 -19.01 -69.86
C SER A 410 -35.89 -18.65 -68.37
N ALA A 411 -34.73 -18.81 -67.74
CA ALA A 411 -34.52 -18.44 -66.34
C ALA A 411 -33.78 -17.10 -66.24
N LYS A 412 -34.51 -16.03 -65.88
CA LYS A 412 -33.96 -14.88 -65.15
C LYS A 412 -34.65 -14.83 -63.78
N GLN A 413 -34.11 -15.57 -62.81
CA GLN A 413 -34.39 -15.33 -61.40
C GLN A 413 -33.50 -14.18 -60.89
N PRO A 414 -34.03 -13.24 -60.09
CA PRO A 414 -33.20 -12.32 -59.33
C PRO A 414 -32.53 -13.04 -58.15
N ASN A 415 -31.20 -13.01 -58.15
CA ASN A 415 -30.24 -13.32 -57.08
C ASN A 415 -30.70 -14.09 -55.83
N SER A 416 -30.20 -15.32 -55.73
CA SER A 416 -29.70 -15.86 -54.46
C SER A 416 -28.36 -15.22 -54.08
N GLU A 417 -28.38 -14.11 -53.33
CA GLU A 417 -27.16 -13.66 -52.63
C GLU A 417 -26.97 -14.44 -51.33
N GLY A 418 -26.37 -15.62 -51.46
CA GLY A 418 -25.82 -16.34 -50.32
C GLY A 418 -24.78 -15.48 -49.61
N GLN A 419 -24.91 -15.35 -48.30
CA GLN A 419 -24.11 -14.52 -47.39
C GLN A 419 -22.59 -14.63 -47.70
N LYS A 420 -22.06 -13.66 -48.47
CA LYS A 420 -20.66 -13.64 -48.92
C LYS A 420 -19.75 -13.72 -47.70
N ARG A 421 -18.95 -14.80 -47.59
CA ARG A 421 -17.97 -15.01 -46.52
C ARG A 421 -17.03 -13.81 -46.47
N MET A 422 -17.11 -13.03 -45.39
CA MET A 422 -16.36 -11.78 -45.24
C MET A 422 -14.85 -12.06 -45.33
N THR A 423 -14.14 -11.40 -46.26
CA THR A 423 -12.70 -11.59 -46.46
C THR A 423 -11.92 -10.36 -46.00
N LEU A 424 -10.67 -10.55 -45.61
CA LEU A 424 -9.78 -9.45 -45.21
C LEU A 424 -9.60 -8.43 -46.37
N LYS A 425 -9.70 -8.89 -47.61
CA LYS A 425 -9.69 -8.07 -48.82
C LYS A 425 -10.97 -7.25 -49.01
N SER A 426 -12.16 -7.78 -48.70
CA SER A 426 -13.41 -7.01 -48.76
C SER A 426 -13.50 -5.97 -47.64
N LEU A 427 -12.99 -6.27 -46.43
CA LEU A 427 -12.87 -5.29 -45.34
C LEU A 427 -11.96 -4.12 -45.72
N LEU A 428 -10.74 -4.40 -46.22
CA LEU A 428 -9.81 -3.36 -46.68
C LEU A 428 -10.39 -2.54 -47.84
N SER A 429 -11.09 -3.18 -48.79
CA SER A 429 -11.76 -2.48 -49.89
C SER A 429 -12.85 -1.53 -49.38
N ALA A 430 -13.63 -1.93 -48.37
CA ALA A 430 -14.67 -1.10 -47.75
C ALA A 430 -14.11 0.07 -46.92
N MET A 431 -12.90 -0.06 -46.36
CA MET A 431 -12.20 1.07 -45.73
C MET A 431 -11.68 2.07 -46.75
N ILE A 432 -11.25 1.60 -47.93
CA ILE A 432 -10.71 2.46 -49.01
C ILE A 432 -11.82 3.19 -49.77
N SER A 433 -13.00 2.57 -49.96
CA SER A 433 -14.16 3.16 -50.66
C SER A 433 -14.97 4.17 -49.82
N MET A 434 -14.35 4.78 -48.79
CA MET A 434 -15.04 5.64 -47.85
C MET A 434 -15.28 7.06 -48.44
N PRO A 435 -16.52 7.61 -48.40
CA PRO A 435 -16.81 8.97 -48.87
C PRO A 435 -15.96 10.05 -48.19
N SER A 436 -15.66 11.14 -48.92
CA SER A 436 -14.77 12.23 -48.45
C SER A 436 -15.22 12.85 -47.11
N HIS A 437 -16.51 13.16 -46.97
CA HIS A 437 -17.08 13.73 -45.75
C HIS A 437 -17.00 12.76 -44.56
N TYR A 438 -17.21 11.46 -44.81
CA TYR A 438 -17.13 10.44 -43.76
C TYR A 438 -15.67 10.14 -43.35
N ARG A 439 -14.72 10.18 -44.30
CA ARG A 439 -13.27 10.16 -43.99
C ARG A 439 -12.86 11.34 -43.11
N CYS A 440 -13.39 12.53 -43.38
CA CYS A 440 -13.16 13.71 -42.55
C CYS A 440 -13.69 13.51 -41.13
N LEU A 441 -14.91 12.99 -40.98
CA LEU A 441 -15.47 12.65 -39.66
C LEU A 441 -14.58 11.66 -38.89
N CYS A 442 -14.12 10.58 -39.53
CA CYS A 442 -13.22 9.60 -38.93
C CYS A 442 -11.88 10.21 -38.49
N VAL A 443 -11.23 11.05 -39.32
CA VAL A 443 -9.97 11.73 -38.96
C VAL A 443 -10.18 12.68 -37.78
N SER A 444 -11.25 13.47 -37.80
CA SER A 444 -11.59 14.34 -36.68
C SER A 444 -11.81 13.53 -35.40
N HIS A 445 -12.61 12.47 -35.46
CA HIS A 445 -12.92 11.60 -34.33
C HIS A 445 -11.67 10.93 -33.74
N LEU A 446 -10.75 10.47 -34.60
CA LEU A 446 -9.45 9.93 -34.20
C LEU A 446 -8.63 10.98 -33.43
N LEU A 447 -8.58 12.23 -33.88
CA LEU A 447 -7.89 13.32 -33.17
C LEU A 447 -8.55 13.60 -31.80
N GLY A 448 -9.88 13.60 -31.74
CA GLY A 448 -10.63 13.80 -30.49
C GLY A 448 -10.34 12.73 -29.45
N TRP A 449 -10.44 11.45 -29.83
CA TRP A 449 -10.11 10.34 -28.94
C TRP A 449 -8.63 10.29 -28.58
N THR A 450 -7.74 10.62 -29.52
CA THR A 450 -6.29 10.73 -29.22
C THR A 450 -6.05 11.79 -28.15
N ALA A 451 -6.65 12.97 -28.26
CA ALA A 451 -6.54 14.03 -27.26
C ALA A 451 -7.17 13.64 -25.92
N PHE A 452 -8.37 13.05 -25.94
CA PHE A 452 -9.12 12.68 -24.75
C PHE A 452 -8.43 11.56 -23.96
N LEU A 453 -8.08 10.43 -24.61
CA LEU A 453 -7.40 9.30 -23.98
C LEU A 453 -5.99 9.67 -23.47
N CYS A 454 -5.26 10.50 -24.22
CA CYS A 454 -3.96 11.03 -23.78
C CYS A 454 -4.06 11.69 -22.40
N ASN A 455 -5.05 12.55 -22.19
CA ASN A 455 -5.29 13.19 -20.89
C ASN A 455 -5.84 12.19 -19.85
N MET A 456 -6.87 11.40 -20.19
CA MET A 456 -7.57 10.53 -19.23
C MET A 456 -6.68 9.44 -18.63
N LEU A 457 -5.84 8.77 -19.43
CA LEU A 457 -5.03 7.64 -18.98
C LEU A 457 -3.95 8.02 -17.94
N PHE A 458 -3.50 9.28 -17.94
CA PHE A 458 -2.46 9.79 -17.03
C PHE A 458 -2.97 10.88 -16.09
N PHE A 459 -4.27 11.15 -16.03
CA PHE A 459 -4.82 12.25 -15.24
C PHE A 459 -4.57 12.09 -13.73
N THR A 460 -4.74 10.87 -13.21
CA THR A 460 -4.46 10.52 -11.81
C THR A 460 -2.97 10.65 -11.48
N ASP A 461 -2.10 10.21 -12.38
CA ASP A 461 -0.64 10.32 -12.26
C ASP A 461 -0.18 11.80 -12.32
N PHE A 462 -0.77 12.61 -13.21
CA PHE A 462 -0.58 14.05 -13.25
C PHE A 462 -1.02 14.73 -11.94
N MET A 463 -2.15 14.32 -11.36
CA MET A 463 -2.61 14.84 -10.07
C MET A 463 -1.62 14.47 -8.95
N GLY A 464 -1.14 13.22 -8.89
CA GLY A 464 -0.12 12.75 -7.95
C GLY A 464 1.21 13.49 -8.07
N GLN A 465 1.80 13.51 -9.27
CA GLN A 465 3.16 14.02 -9.50
C GLN A 465 3.24 15.54 -9.64
N ILE A 466 2.32 16.18 -10.35
CA ILE A 466 2.45 17.61 -10.72
C ILE A 466 1.65 18.51 -9.77
N VAL A 467 0.42 18.13 -9.44
CA VAL A 467 -0.46 18.94 -8.57
C VAL A 467 -0.11 18.73 -7.10
N TYR A 468 0.02 17.47 -6.66
CA TYR A 468 0.35 17.13 -5.27
C TYR A 468 1.86 17.06 -4.98
N LYS A 469 2.72 17.00 -6.02
CA LYS A 469 4.19 16.90 -5.90
C LYS A 469 4.67 15.64 -5.15
N GLY A 470 3.88 14.57 -5.21
CA GLY A 470 4.28 13.25 -4.74
C GLY A 470 5.25 12.56 -5.72
N ASN A 471 5.81 11.42 -5.30
CA ASN A 471 6.73 10.63 -6.13
C ASN A 471 6.28 9.15 -6.14
N PRO A 472 5.86 8.58 -7.31
CA PRO A 472 5.44 7.18 -7.41
C PRO A 472 6.61 6.19 -7.21
N TYR A 473 7.85 6.64 -7.35
CA TYR A 473 9.06 5.82 -7.18
C TYR A 473 9.66 5.91 -5.76
N ALA A 474 9.02 6.63 -4.84
CA ALA A 474 9.45 6.68 -3.45
C ALA A 474 9.04 5.41 -2.68
N GLU A 475 9.71 5.13 -1.56
CA GLU A 475 9.36 4.01 -0.67
C GLU A 475 7.91 4.15 -0.18
N HIS A 476 7.17 3.04 -0.10
CA HIS A 476 5.72 3.10 0.14
C HIS A 476 5.35 3.67 1.52
N ASN A 477 6.25 3.54 2.51
CA ASN A 477 6.09 4.13 3.84
C ASN A 477 6.57 5.61 3.93
N SER A 478 6.98 6.22 2.81
CA SER A 478 7.48 7.60 2.79
C SER A 478 6.33 8.61 2.65
N THR A 479 6.50 9.78 3.25
CA THR A 479 5.58 10.92 3.07
C THR A 479 5.43 11.33 1.60
N SER A 480 6.48 11.13 0.79
CA SER A 480 6.47 11.45 -0.65
C SER A 480 5.60 10.49 -1.47
N TYR A 481 5.48 9.23 -1.04
CA TYR A 481 4.60 8.24 -1.67
C TYR A 481 3.15 8.40 -1.20
N ALA A 482 2.91 8.58 0.10
CA ALA A 482 1.57 8.88 0.62
C ALA A 482 0.97 10.17 0.03
N THR A 483 1.80 11.18 -0.27
CA THR A 483 1.39 12.40 -0.98
C THR A 483 1.01 12.12 -2.44
N TYR A 484 1.67 11.15 -3.09
CA TYR A 484 1.32 10.70 -4.44
C TYR A 484 -0.01 9.94 -4.44
N GLU A 485 -0.21 8.97 -3.53
CA GLU A 485 -1.48 8.24 -3.40
C GLU A 485 -2.65 9.17 -3.13
N ARG A 486 -2.49 10.15 -2.23
CA ARG A 486 -3.54 11.16 -1.99
C ARG A 486 -3.84 12.00 -3.23
N GLY A 487 -2.86 12.25 -4.09
CA GLY A 487 -3.09 12.87 -5.39
C GLY A 487 -3.82 11.96 -6.38
N VAL A 488 -3.55 10.65 -6.37
CA VAL A 488 -4.28 9.66 -7.18
C VAL A 488 -5.75 9.58 -6.77
N GLU A 489 -6.06 9.50 -5.47
CA GLU A 489 -7.44 9.53 -4.94
C GLU A 489 -8.21 10.77 -5.38
N VAL A 490 -7.58 11.95 -5.29
CA VAL A 490 -8.16 13.23 -5.71
C VAL A 490 -8.26 13.32 -7.25
N GLY A 491 -7.40 12.60 -7.97
CA GLY A 491 -7.54 12.34 -9.41
C GLY A 491 -8.81 11.55 -9.73
N CYS A 492 -9.12 10.50 -8.96
CA CYS A 492 -10.37 9.74 -9.10
C CYS A 492 -11.61 10.62 -8.84
N TRP A 493 -11.56 11.53 -7.86
CA TRP A 493 -12.61 12.56 -7.69
C TRP A 493 -12.76 13.46 -8.92
N GLY A 494 -11.66 13.88 -9.55
CA GLY A 494 -11.70 14.63 -10.82
C GLY A 494 -12.32 13.84 -11.98
N LEU A 495 -12.02 12.54 -12.08
CA LEU A 495 -12.63 11.66 -13.09
C LEU A 495 -14.14 11.42 -12.82
N CYS A 496 -14.55 11.37 -11.55
CA CYS A 496 -15.97 11.36 -11.17
C CYS A 496 -16.69 12.65 -11.58
N ILE A 497 -16.08 13.83 -11.34
CA ILE A 497 -16.61 15.13 -11.81
C ILE A 497 -16.75 15.15 -13.34
N ASN A 498 -15.76 14.63 -14.07
CA ASN A 498 -15.81 14.45 -15.53
C ASN A 498 -17.00 13.57 -15.96
N ALA A 499 -17.19 12.41 -15.32
CA ALA A 499 -18.25 11.46 -15.66
C ALA A 499 -19.66 12.03 -15.37
N VAL A 500 -19.85 12.69 -14.22
CA VAL A 500 -21.09 13.41 -13.88
C VAL A 500 -21.34 14.57 -14.84
N SER A 501 -20.30 15.34 -15.19
CA SER A 501 -20.41 16.43 -16.16
C SER A 501 -20.78 15.92 -17.56
N SER A 502 -20.23 14.77 -17.99
CA SER A 502 -20.60 14.10 -19.25
C SER A 502 -22.08 13.69 -19.26
N ALA A 503 -22.56 13.10 -18.16
CA ALA A 503 -23.96 12.70 -18.00
C ALA A 503 -24.91 13.93 -18.07
N LEU A 504 -24.59 15.01 -17.36
CA LEU A 504 -25.37 16.26 -17.40
C LEU A 504 -25.30 16.97 -18.76
N TYR A 505 -24.11 17.02 -19.37
CA TYR A 505 -23.92 17.67 -20.65
C TYR A 505 -24.68 16.96 -21.78
N SER A 506 -24.81 15.63 -21.76
CA SER A 506 -25.67 14.91 -22.71
C SER A 506 -27.11 15.45 -22.77
N TYR A 507 -27.67 15.89 -21.63
CA TYR A 507 -28.98 16.55 -21.60
C TYR A 507 -28.91 18.00 -22.13
N VAL A 508 -27.88 18.75 -21.76
CA VAL A 508 -27.68 20.15 -22.19
C VAL A 508 -27.41 20.24 -23.70
N GLN A 509 -26.70 19.28 -24.30
CA GLN A 509 -26.47 19.15 -25.75
C GLN A 509 -27.79 19.24 -26.51
N ARG A 510 -28.83 18.54 -26.06
CA ARG A 510 -30.16 18.54 -26.69
C ARG A 510 -30.86 19.90 -26.63
N LEU A 511 -30.55 20.73 -25.63
CA LEU A 511 -31.06 22.10 -25.51
C LEU A 511 -30.26 23.09 -26.37
N LEU A 512 -28.97 22.85 -26.57
CA LEU A 512 -28.07 23.67 -27.40
C LEU A 512 -28.16 23.35 -28.90
N LEU A 513 -28.55 22.12 -29.25
CA LEU A 513 -28.62 21.61 -30.62
C LEU A 513 -29.39 22.53 -31.59
N PRO A 514 -30.57 23.10 -31.24
CA PRO A 514 -31.30 23.99 -32.14
C PRO A 514 -30.63 25.35 -32.39
N TYR A 515 -29.71 25.79 -31.52
CA TYR A 515 -29.06 27.09 -31.58
C TYR A 515 -27.68 27.03 -32.25
N ILE A 516 -26.95 25.94 -32.03
CA ILE A 516 -25.53 25.81 -32.40
C ILE A 516 -25.33 24.78 -33.54
N GLY A 517 -26.27 23.84 -33.71
CA GLY A 517 -26.17 22.73 -34.66
C GLY A 517 -25.11 21.68 -34.28
N LEU A 518 -25.16 20.49 -34.90
CA LEU A 518 -24.23 19.39 -34.59
C LEU A 518 -22.76 19.79 -34.77
N LYS A 519 -22.42 20.46 -35.89
CA LYS A 519 -21.04 20.87 -36.20
C LYS A 519 -20.49 21.87 -35.20
N GLY A 520 -21.28 22.89 -34.82
CA GLY A 520 -20.86 23.88 -33.82
C GLY A 520 -20.73 23.28 -32.42
N LEU A 521 -21.58 22.30 -32.07
CA LEU A 521 -21.49 21.60 -30.79
C LEU A 521 -20.26 20.68 -30.73
N TYR A 522 -19.89 20.08 -31.87
CA TYR A 522 -18.65 19.32 -32.03
C TYR A 522 -17.41 20.21 -31.90
N PHE A 523 -17.39 21.37 -32.58
CA PHE A 523 -16.35 22.38 -32.44
C PHE A 523 -16.21 22.86 -30.98
N LEU A 524 -17.33 23.16 -30.31
CA LEU A 524 -17.36 23.63 -28.92
C LEU A 524 -16.74 22.61 -27.95
N GLY A 525 -17.01 21.31 -28.13
CA GLY A 525 -16.41 20.25 -27.31
C GLY A 525 -14.88 20.25 -27.39
N TYR A 526 -14.33 20.32 -28.60
CA TYR A 526 -12.86 20.34 -28.80
C TYR A 526 -12.25 21.64 -28.30
N PHE A 527 -12.86 22.80 -28.59
CA PHE A 527 -12.36 24.09 -28.15
C PHE A 527 -12.29 24.18 -26.62
N MET A 528 -13.38 23.82 -25.95
CA MET A 528 -13.46 23.83 -24.49
C MET A 528 -12.45 22.85 -23.88
N PHE A 529 -12.34 21.63 -24.40
CA PHE A 529 -11.35 20.65 -23.93
C PHE A 529 -9.91 21.12 -24.08
N GLY A 530 -9.55 21.63 -25.27
CA GLY A 530 -8.22 22.13 -25.56
C GLY A 530 -7.83 23.29 -24.65
N LEU A 531 -8.75 24.23 -24.41
CA LEU A 531 -8.54 25.36 -23.49
C LEU A 531 -8.47 24.90 -22.03
N GLY A 532 -9.35 24.00 -21.59
CA GLY A 532 -9.39 23.48 -20.22
C GLY A 532 -8.13 22.69 -19.85
N THR A 533 -7.72 21.74 -20.71
CA THR A 533 -6.44 21.01 -20.55
C THR A 533 -5.23 21.95 -20.58
N GLY A 534 -5.20 22.90 -21.52
CA GLY A 534 -4.12 23.90 -21.61
C GLY A 534 -3.98 24.73 -20.32
N LEU A 535 -5.08 25.18 -19.74
CA LEU A 535 -5.07 25.91 -18.46
C LEU A 535 -4.61 25.04 -17.28
N ILE A 536 -5.00 23.77 -17.22
CA ILE A 536 -4.51 22.82 -16.20
C ILE A 536 -3.00 22.63 -16.30
N GLY A 537 -2.47 22.50 -17.53
CA GLY A 537 -1.04 22.37 -17.79
C GLY A 537 -0.24 23.62 -17.40
N LEU A 538 -0.81 24.82 -17.57
CA LEU A 538 -0.16 26.08 -17.20
C LEU A 538 -0.26 26.40 -15.69
N PHE A 539 -1.37 26.01 -15.05
CA PHE A 539 -1.67 26.35 -13.65
C PHE A 539 -2.11 25.11 -12.85
N PRO A 540 -1.18 24.19 -12.51
CA PRO A 540 -1.48 22.98 -11.74
C PRO A 540 -1.83 23.33 -10.28
N ASN A 541 -3.11 23.57 -10.02
CA ASN A 541 -3.68 23.87 -8.70
C ASN A 541 -4.91 22.97 -8.47
N ILE A 542 -5.00 22.33 -7.29
CA ILE A 542 -6.05 21.36 -6.95
C ILE A 542 -7.45 21.87 -7.30
N VAL A 543 -7.80 23.10 -6.88
CA VAL A 543 -9.15 23.66 -7.08
C VAL A 543 -9.40 23.98 -8.56
N ALA A 544 -8.40 24.55 -9.25
CA ALA A 544 -8.51 24.85 -10.68
C ALA A 544 -8.65 23.56 -11.50
N THR A 545 -7.81 22.56 -11.25
CA THR A 545 -7.83 21.27 -11.92
C THR A 545 -9.16 20.55 -11.73
N LEU A 546 -9.65 20.41 -10.49
CA LEU A 546 -10.94 19.76 -10.22
C LEU A 546 -12.13 20.51 -10.85
N THR A 547 -12.09 21.85 -10.87
CA THR A 547 -13.15 22.65 -11.52
C THR A 547 -13.14 22.44 -13.03
N LEU A 548 -11.94 22.42 -13.64
CA LEU A 548 -11.76 22.25 -15.08
C LEU A 548 -12.00 20.80 -15.55
N CYS A 549 -12.03 19.80 -14.66
CA CYS A 549 -12.50 18.45 -14.98
C CYS A 549 -13.94 18.40 -15.49
N SER A 550 -14.80 19.38 -15.14
CA SER A 550 -16.15 19.47 -15.71
C SER A 550 -16.11 19.66 -17.24
N VAL A 551 -15.07 20.32 -17.75
CA VAL A 551 -14.86 20.56 -19.19
C VAL A 551 -14.43 19.28 -19.92
N PHE A 552 -13.82 18.31 -19.22
CA PHE A 552 -13.56 16.99 -19.80
C PHE A 552 -14.87 16.25 -20.12
N GLY A 553 -15.88 16.41 -19.26
CA GLY A 553 -17.21 15.81 -19.48
C GLY A 553 -17.90 16.34 -20.74
N VAL A 554 -17.70 17.62 -21.05
CA VAL A 554 -18.17 18.25 -22.30
C VAL A 554 -17.58 17.56 -23.53
N MET A 555 -16.29 17.20 -23.49
CA MET A 555 -15.61 16.47 -24.56
C MET A 555 -16.09 15.02 -24.65
N SER A 556 -16.11 14.31 -23.52
CA SER A 556 -16.59 12.92 -23.41
C SER A 556 -17.97 12.76 -24.04
N SER A 557 -18.95 13.53 -23.57
CA SER A 557 -20.31 13.47 -24.10
C SER A 557 -20.38 13.94 -25.56
N THR A 558 -19.54 14.89 -26.01
CA THR A 558 -19.46 15.29 -27.43
C THR A 558 -18.95 14.16 -28.32
N LEU A 559 -17.93 13.41 -27.90
CA LEU A 559 -17.40 12.27 -28.67
C LEU A 559 -18.38 11.09 -28.71
N TYR A 560 -19.10 10.81 -27.62
CA TYR A 560 -20.06 9.70 -27.58
C TYR A 560 -21.36 9.93 -28.36
N THR A 561 -21.82 11.18 -28.56
CA THR A 561 -23.12 11.47 -29.20
C THR A 561 -23.01 12.09 -30.59
N ILE A 562 -22.21 13.14 -30.77
CA ILE A 562 -22.32 14.04 -31.93
C ILE A 562 -21.83 13.41 -33.25
N PRO A 563 -20.69 12.70 -33.30
CA PRO A 563 -20.25 11.96 -34.49
C PRO A 563 -21.28 10.94 -35.01
N PHE A 564 -21.96 10.24 -34.10
CA PHE A 564 -22.96 9.24 -34.45
C PHE A 564 -24.28 9.91 -34.91
N ASN A 565 -24.68 11.02 -34.29
CA ASN A 565 -25.79 11.84 -34.80
C ASN A 565 -25.50 12.39 -36.21
N LEU A 566 -24.26 12.83 -36.48
CA LEU A 566 -23.82 13.24 -37.82
C LEU A 566 -23.93 12.10 -38.83
N ILE A 567 -23.52 10.87 -38.48
CA ILE A 567 -23.74 9.68 -39.34
C ILE A 567 -25.23 9.49 -39.66
N SER A 568 -26.11 9.62 -38.65
CA SER A 568 -27.57 9.50 -38.84
C SER A 568 -28.14 10.58 -39.76
N GLU A 569 -27.61 11.81 -39.73
CA GLU A 569 -27.99 12.86 -40.68
C GLU A 569 -27.43 12.61 -42.09
N TYR A 570 -26.19 12.14 -42.23
CA TYR A 570 -25.60 11.81 -43.53
C TYR A 570 -26.35 10.67 -44.22
N HIS A 571 -26.65 9.57 -43.51
CA HIS A 571 -27.44 8.46 -44.08
C HIS A 571 -28.86 8.90 -44.45
N LYS A 572 -29.49 9.78 -43.66
CA LYS A 572 -30.79 10.38 -44.01
C LYS A 572 -30.71 11.21 -45.29
N ALA A 573 -29.67 12.03 -45.44
CA ALA A 573 -29.46 12.83 -46.65
C ALA A 573 -29.19 11.96 -47.89
N GLU A 574 -28.43 10.87 -47.77
CA GLU A 574 -28.24 9.90 -48.85
C GLU A 574 -29.55 9.17 -49.22
N GLU A 575 -30.36 8.78 -48.24
CA GLU A 575 -31.69 8.22 -48.50
C GLU A 575 -32.64 9.20 -49.19
N GLU A 576 -32.63 10.48 -48.80
CA GLU A 576 -33.44 11.52 -49.43
C GLU A 576 -32.96 11.82 -50.85
N GLN A 577 -31.65 11.87 -51.10
CA GLN A 577 -31.09 11.99 -52.45
C GLN A 577 -31.45 10.78 -53.33
N ARG A 578 -31.37 9.55 -52.81
CA ARG A 578 -31.84 8.34 -53.53
C ARG A 578 -33.33 8.34 -53.83
N LYS A 579 -34.15 9.03 -53.03
CA LYS A 579 -35.60 9.19 -53.29
C LYS A 579 -35.89 10.27 -54.35
N LEU A 580 -34.96 11.19 -54.63
CA LEU A 580 -35.09 12.21 -55.67
C LEU A 580 -34.38 11.86 -57.00
N GLY A 581 -33.39 10.97 -56.99
CA GLY A 581 -32.63 10.58 -58.19
C GLY A 581 -33.10 9.24 -58.79
N SER A 582 -33.74 9.28 -59.95
CA SER A 582 -34.04 8.10 -60.77
C SER A 582 -32.87 7.74 -61.72
N ASP A 583 -32.60 6.44 -61.87
CA ASP A 583 -31.69 5.82 -62.87
C ASP A 583 -30.16 6.05 -62.73
N GLU A 584 -29.59 5.65 -61.60
CA GLU A 584 -28.21 5.10 -61.58
C GLU A 584 -28.20 3.66 -61.02
N PRO A 585 -27.30 2.78 -61.51
CA PRO A 585 -27.23 1.39 -61.05
C PRO A 585 -26.79 1.31 -59.59
N ALA A 586 -27.46 0.47 -58.81
CA ALA A 586 -27.22 0.32 -57.37
C ALA A 586 -25.79 -0.15 -57.07
N VAL A 587 -24.92 0.80 -56.70
CA VAL A 587 -23.72 0.51 -55.89
C VAL A 587 -24.21 -0.13 -54.60
N GLU A 588 -23.65 -1.30 -54.23
CA GLU A 588 -24.01 -2.05 -53.00
C GLU A 588 -24.15 -1.07 -51.83
N SER A 589 -25.36 -0.98 -51.25
CA SER A 589 -25.64 0.02 -50.22
C SER A 589 -24.81 -0.27 -48.98
N ARG A 590 -23.82 0.58 -48.74
CA ARG A 590 -22.95 0.55 -47.56
C ARG A 590 -23.81 0.54 -46.29
N GLY A 591 -23.79 -0.57 -45.57
CA GLY A 591 -24.65 -0.77 -44.40
C GLY A 591 -24.31 0.19 -43.26
N THR A 592 -25.34 0.75 -42.62
CA THR A 592 -25.22 1.72 -41.51
C THR A 592 -24.34 1.20 -40.36
N GLY A 593 -24.44 -0.10 -40.06
CA GLY A 593 -23.60 -0.80 -39.08
C GLY A 593 -22.10 -0.80 -39.42
N MET A 594 -21.71 -0.80 -40.70
CA MET A 594 -20.28 -0.71 -41.07
C MET A 594 -19.68 0.67 -40.78
N ASP A 595 -20.45 1.74 -40.91
CA ASP A 595 -19.99 3.09 -40.56
C ASP A 595 -19.98 3.31 -39.05
N CYS A 596 -20.99 2.79 -38.34
CA CYS A 596 -20.97 2.79 -36.88
C CYS A 596 -19.76 2.02 -36.32
N ALA A 597 -19.42 0.86 -36.91
CA ALA A 597 -18.25 0.08 -36.55
C ALA A 597 -16.93 0.80 -36.90
N ALA A 598 -16.80 1.32 -38.13
CA ALA A 598 -15.58 2.00 -38.57
C ALA A 598 -15.29 3.28 -37.77
N LEU A 599 -16.33 4.02 -37.36
CA LEU A 599 -16.17 5.16 -36.45
C LEU A 599 -15.72 4.71 -35.05
N THR A 600 -16.33 3.65 -34.50
CA THR A 600 -15.97 3.11 -33.17
C THR A 600 -14.52 2.59 -33.15
N CYS A 601 -14.04 1.98 -34.24
CA CYS A 601 -12.64 1.55 -34.35
C CYS A 601 -11.62 2.71 -34.31
N MET A 602 -12.03 3.97 -34.48
CA MET A 602 -11.12 5.12 -34.28
C MET A 602 -10.74 5.30 -32.81
N VAL A 603 -11.58 4.87 -31.86
CA VAL A 603 -11.25 4.85 -30.41
C VAL A 603 -10.08 3.89 -30.17
N GLN A 604 -10.21 2.67 -30.68
CA GLN A 604 -9.20 1.61 -30.57
C GLN A 604 -7.89 2.02 -31.25
N LEU A 605 -7.95 2.68 -32.41
CA LEU A 605 -6.77 3.22 -33.08
C LEU A 605 -6.11 4.34 -32.28
N ALA A 606 -6.88 5.26 -31.68
CA ALA A 606 -6.35 6.28 -30.77
C ALA A 606 -5.68 5.64 -29.54
N GLN A 607 -6.28 4.62 -28.95
CA GLN A 607 -5.72 3.88 -27.80
C GLN A 607 -4.38 3.22 -28.15
N VAL A 608 -4.24 2.61 -29.33
CA VAL A 608 -2.95 2.06 -29.82
C VAL A 608 -1.91 3.16 -30.01
N ILE A 609 -2.28 4.29 -30.62
CA ILE A 609 -1.37 5.42 -30.85
C ILE A 609 -0.87 6.00 -29.52
N VAL A 610 -1.78 6.25 -28.58
CA VAL A 610 -1.46 6.77 -27.24
C VAL A 610 -0.63 5.76 -26.44
N GLY A 611 -1.04 4.49 -26.39
CA GLY A 611 -0.34 3.43 -25.65
C GLY A 611 1.09 3.18 -26.15
N ALA A 612 1.33 3.26 -27.47
CA ALA A 612 2.66 3.08 -28.04
C ALA A 612 3.54 4.35 -27.93
N GLY A 613 2.97 5.54 -28.09
CA GLY A 613 3.73 6.79 -28.19
C GLY A 613 3.94 7.54 -26.87
N LEU A 614 2.96 7.51 -25.96
CA LEU A 614 2.90 8.47 -24.85
C LEU A 614 3.97 8.21 -23.77
N GLY A 615 4.30 6.94 -23.49
CA GLY A 615 5.39 6.59 -22.58
C GLY A 615 6.76 7.07 -23.06
N ALA A 616 7.02 7.02 -24.38
CA ALA A 616 8.23 7.58 -24.96
C ALA A 616 8.26 9.12 -24.87
N LEU A 617 7.11 9.77 -25.05
CA LEU A 617 6.96 11.22 -24.92
C LEU A 617 7.25 11.71 -23.49
N VAL A 618 6.70 11.05 -22.47
CA VAL A 618 6.94 11.38 -21.05
C VAL A 618 8.42 11.20 -20.71
N ASN A 619 9.04 10.10 -21.14
CA ASN A 619 10.47 9.85 -20.94
C ASN A 619 11.37 10.90 -21.62
N LEU A 620 10.99 11.37 -22.81
CA LEU A 620 11.75 12.41 -23.53
C LEU A 620 11.61 13.80 -22.87
N ALA A 621 10.42 14.13 -22.37
CA ALA A 621 10.15 15.41 -21.71
C ALA A 621 10.60 15.46 -20.23
N GLY A 622 10.82 14.30 -19.60
CA GLY A 622 11.16 14.19 -18.19
C GLY A 622 10.05 14.59 -17.22
N SER A 623 8.80 14.74 -17.69
CA SER A 623 7.66 15.18 -16.88
C SER A 623 6.32 14.80 -17.50
N VAL A 624 5.37 14.35 -16.66
CA VAL A 624 3.98 14.01 -17.04
C VAL A 624 3.21 15.23 -17.56
N ILE A 625 3.66 16.47 -17.28
CA ILE A 625 3.01 17.70 -17.76
C ILE A 625 2.90 17.76 -19.30
N VAL A 626 3.81 17.10 -20.03
CA VAL A 626 3.79 17.02 -21.49
C VAL A 626 2.53 16.35 -22.03
N VAL A 627 1.93 15.43 -21.25
CA VAL A 627 0.73 14.69 -21.62
C VAL A 627 -0.47 15.64 -21.78
N VAL A 628 -0.72 16.46 -20.76
CA VAL A 628 -1.84 17.42 -20.73
C VAL A 628 -1.67 18.49 -21.83
N LEU A 629 -0.45 18.98 -22.04
CA LEU A 629 -0.15 19.94 -23.12
C LEU A 629 -0.30 19.33 -24.52
N SER A 630 0.05 18.05 -24.69
CA SER A 630 -0.13 17.32 -25.95
C SER A 630 -1.59 17.06 -26.25
N ALA A 631 -2.37 16.66 -25.24
CA ALA A 631 -3.83 16.54 -25.34
C ALA A 631 -4.50 17.86 -25.75
N SER A 632 -4.10 18.98 -25.12
CA SER A 632 -4.55 20.33 -25.49
C SER A 632 -4.23 20.64 -26.96
N THR A 633 -2.98 20.41 -27.38
CA THR A 633 -2.51 20.69 -28.75
C THR A 633 -3.27 19.86 -29.79
N VAL A 634 -3.40 18.55 -29.60
CA VAL A 634 -4.14 17.66 -30.51
C VAL A 634 -5.63 18.04 -30.58
N SER A 635 -6.23 18.45 -29.46
CA SER A 635 -7.61 18.91 -29.44
C SER A 635 -7.81 20.23 -30.20
N LEU A 636 -6.90 21.19 -30.05
CA LEU A 636 -6.94 22.46 -30.81
C LEU A 636 -6.69 22.24 -32.32
N ILE A 637 -5.82 21.29 -32.70
CA ILE A 637 -5.68 20.86 -34.10
C ILE A 637 -6.98 20.24 -34.61
N GLY A 638 -7.64 19.38 -33.83
CA GLY A 638 -8.96 18.82 -34.15
C GLY A 638 -10.04 19.90 -34.29
N CYS A 639 -10.01 20.93 -33.45
CA CYS A 639 -10.90 22.09 -33.51
C CYS A 639 -10.75 22.88 -34.82
N LEU A 640 -9.51 23.17 -35.23
CA LEU A 640 -9.21 23.78 -36.53
C LEU A 640 -9.61 22.88 -37.71
N PHE A 641 -9.40 21.57 -37.59
CA PHE A 641 -9.77 20.60 -38.62
C PHE A 641 -11.30 20.54 -38.83
N ILE A 642 -12.08 20.56 -37.74
CA ILE A 642 -13.55 20.65 -37.81
C ILE A 642 -13.96 21.92 -38.55
N ALA A 643 -13.42 23.09 -38.17
CA ALA A 643 -13.77 24.38 -38.77
C ALA A 643 -13.41 24.53 -40.26
N LEU A 644 -12.46 23.73 -40.78
CA LEU A 644 -11.99 23.79 -42.16
C LEU A 644 -12.61 22.72 -43.08
N PHE A 645 -12.99 21.55 -42.54
CA PHE A 645 -13.33 20.39 -43.36
C PHE A 645 -14.69 19.72 -43.04
N MET A 646 -15.39 20.11 -41.96
CA MET A 646 -16.75 19.65 -41.65
C MET A 646 -17.77 20.77 -41.67
#